data_AF-A0A3N5XUT6-F1
#
_entry.id   AF-A0A3N5XUT6-F1
#
_cell.length_a   1.000
_cell.length_b   1.000
_cell.length_c   1.000
_cell.angle_alpha   90.00
_cell.angle_beta   90.00
_cell.angle_gamma   90.00
#
_symmetry.space_group_name_H-M   'P 1'
#
loop_
_entity.id
_entity.type
_entity.pdbx_description
1 polymer ?
#
loop_
_entity_poly.entity_id
_entity_poly.type
_entity_poly.pdbx_seq_one_letter_code
_entity_poly.pdbx_strand_id
1 'polypeptide(L)'
;MDYKDTLNLPKTPFPMRGNLPVKEKEILKFWEENDIYRKLVQKSKDNPTFILHDGPPYANGNIHLGTALNKILKDIIIKSKFMSGYRSDYIPGWDCHGLPIEHQIEKQTKEKKLSLSKLEIRRKCRAYAEGFVDIQRNEFKRLGGLGDWEHPYITMDYNYQASILGEMQKFFERGEVYRKKKPVYWCVNCMTALAEAEIEYETKKSNSIYVKFPYIGERKGIFSDYPDKPIFMLIWTTTPWTLPANLAIAINPEFAYLAFETGDAAYIVLKDLLEDLTKRAGIKDYKVIEEINPERLKGLKLRHPFIERESVVVFADYVANDTGTGSVHIAPGHGEEDYETGLAYGLDVYSPVNGKGEFVDEVEFFRGMNVFDSNPHVIKKLEELGRLLHKEEIEHSYPHCWRCKKPVIFRATEQWFISLDKKGLRQNGLAEIDKVEWIPAWGRDRIYNMLLMRPDWCISRQRTWGIPITIFYCEQCGEPFWSGETFRNVIDAVKEHGADIWFEKDASFFLPEGAACSRCGSGAFVKEEDVVDVWFDSGVSWAAVCKKRAELKYPADMYLEGSDQHRGWFHSSLLTSVGNEGHAPYKTVLTHGFVVDGTGRKMSKSLGNVIAPGEIIEKYGAEILRLWVTYEDYRDDIKISRDIINRLIETYRRIRNTLRFLHANINDDFNPETDTVPYEKLSSLDKWMLSRLHRLIERVSNAYNDYSFHAIYHSLHNFCAVDLSALYLDIVKDRIYVENRNAVKRRASQTVIFETLISFVKLLAPVLSSTAEEMWSYLKGHVQEESVFL
;
A
#
# COMPACT_ATOMS: atom_id res chain seq x y z
N MET A 1 16.77 35.56 -60.49
CA MET A 1 15.56 34.88 -59.97
C MET A 1 16.05 33.86 -58.97
N ASP A 2 15.65 33.98 -57.71
CA ASP A 2 16.01 32.97 -56.70
C ASP A 2 15.09 31.76 -56.88
N TYR A 3 15.65 30.58 -57.18
CA TYR A 3 14.88 29.35 -57.35
C TYR A 3 14.07 29.00 -56.10
N LYS A 4 14.54 29.43 -54.92
CA LYS A 4 13.84 29.23 -53.66
C LYS A 4 12.43 29.83 -53.66
N ASP A 5 12.25 30.97 -54.33
CA ASP A 5 10.95 31.67 -54.42
C ASP A 5 9.95 30.94 -55.33
N THR A 6 10.42 29.98 -56.13
CA THR A 6 9.58 29.17 -57.02
C THR A 6 9.10 27.85 -56.39
N LEU A 7 9.63 27.49 -55.22
CA LEU A 7 9.32 26.24 -54.52
C LEU A 7 8.19 26.39 -53.51
N ASN A 8 7.41 25.31 -53.32
CA ASN A 8 6.39 25.22 -52.26
C ASN A 8 7.03 24.84 -50.92
N LEU A 9 7.82 25.75 -50.34
CA LEU A 9 8.51 25.48 -49.07
C LEU A 9 7.54 25.36 -47.88
N PRO A 10 7.82 24.46 -46.92
CA PRO A 10 6.93 24.18 -45.81
C PRO A 10 6.89 25.38 -44.84
N LYS A 11 5.68 25.73 -44.39
CA LYS A 11 5.42 26.88 -43.53
C LYS A 11 4.49 26.48 -42.40
N THR A 12 4.86 26.83 -41.18
CA THR A 12 4.08 26.48 -40.00
C THR A 12 4.27 27.50 -38.88
N PRO A 13 3.19 27.94 -38.23
CA PRO A 13 3.26 28.67 -36.98
C PRO A 13 3.59 27.77 -35.77
N PHE A 14 3.54 26.45 -35.90
CA PHE A 14 3.86 25.51 -34.81
C PHE A 14 5.36 25.52 -34.48
N PRO A 15 5.76 25.88 -33.24
CA PRO A 15 7.16 26.10 -32.92
C PRO A 15 7.96 24.80 -32.80
N MET A 16 9.22 24.84 -33.24
CA MET A 16 10.13 23.69 -33.21
C MET A 16 10.47 23.25 -31.78
N ARG A 17 10.66 24.20 -30.86
CA ARG A 17 10.89 23.92 -29.44
C ARG A 17 9.55 23.96 -28.71
N GLY A 18 9.28 22.97 -27.86
CA GLY A 18 8.01 22.90 -27.13
C GLY A 18 7.84 23.92 -26.01
N ASN A 19 8.93 24.34 -25.36
CA ASN A 19 8.86 25.20 -24.17
C ASN A 19 7.83 24.69 -23.13
N LEU A 20 7.83 23.38 -22.91
CA LEU A 20 6.81 22.65 -22.15
C LEU A 20 6.49 23.26 -20.78
N PRO A 21 7.46 23.71 -19.95
CA PRO A 21 7.15 24.28 -18.63
C PRO A 21 6.20 25.50 -18.65
N VAL A 22 6.19 26.24 -19.77
CA VAL A 22 5.27 27.37 -20.00
C VAL A 22 4.03 26.87 -20.74
N LYS A 23 4.21 26.15 -21.86
CA LYS A 23 3.12 25.81 -22.75
C LYS A 23 2.08 24.88 -22.10
N GLU A 24 2.54 23.93 -21.29
CA GLU A 24 1.63 23.04 -20.55
C GLU A 24 0.73 23.82 -19.59
N LYS A 25 1.23 24.89 -18.94
CA LYS A 25 0.41 25.72 -18.05
C LYS A 25 -0.69 26.45 -18.82
N GLU A 26 -0.39 26.95 -20.00
CA GLU A 26 -1.38 27.58 -20.88
C GLU A 26 -2.47 26.58 -21.31
N ILE A 27 -2.07 25.36 -21.68
CA ILE A 27 -3.01 24.30 -22.08
C ILE A 27 -3.89 23.85 -20.91
N LEU A 28 -3.33 23.66 -19.72
CA LEU A 28 -4.10 23.31 -18.54
C LEU A 28 -5.11 24.40 -18.17
N LYS A 29 -4.70 25.67 -18.29
CA LYS A 29 -5.61 26.82 -18.12
C LYS A 29 -6.72 26.82 -19.17
N PHE A 30 -6.40 26.51 -20.42
CA PHE A 30 -7.41 26.35 -21.47
C PHE A 30 -8.41 25.25 -21.15
N TRP A 31 -7.97 24.08 -20.67
CA TRP A 31 -8.87 23.00 -20.27
C TRP A 31 -9.80 23.39 -19.12
N GLU A 32 -9.29 24.13 -18.14
CA GLU A 32 -10.06 24.62 -17.00
C GLU A 32 -11.07 25.70 -17.42
N GLU A 33 -10.65 26.71 -18.17
CA GLU A 33 -11.52 27.80 -18.65
C GLU A 33 -12.64 27.32 -19.58
N ASN A 34 -12.39 26.25 -20.34
CA ASN A 34 -13.36 25.71 -21.30
C ASN A 34 -14.11 24.46 -20.79
N ASP A 35 -13.86 24.07 -19.54
CA ASP A 35 -14.50 22.95 -18.85
C ASP A 35 -14.47 21.65 -19.69
N ILE A 36 -13.30 21.33 -20.23
CA ILE A 36 -13.11 20.24 -21.21
C ILE A 36 -13.51 18.88 -20.61
N TYR A 37 -13.21 18.64 -19.33
CA TYR A 37 -13.60 17.39 -18.66
C TYR A 37 -15.12 17.22 -18.62
N ARG A 38 -15.87 18.26 -18.23
CA ARG A 38 -17.34 18.18 -18.19
C ARG A 38 -17.94 18.02 -19.58
N LYS A 39 -17.41 18.70 -20.59
CA LYS A 39 -17.83 18.53 -21.99
C LYS A 39 -17.59 17.10 -22.47
N LEU A 40 -16.47 16.49 -22.09
CA LEU A 40 -16.13 15.10 -22.40
C LEU A 40 -17.12 14.12 -21.76
N VAL A 41 -17.43 14.31 -20.48
CA VAL A 41 -18.47 13.52 -19.76
C VAL A 41 -19.84 13.69 -20.42
N GLN A 42 -20.21 14.92 -20.79
CA GLN A 42 -21.49 15.20 -21.42
C GLN A 42 -21.60 14.58 -22.83
N LYS A 43 -20.53 14.62 -23.63
CA LYS A 43 -20.47 14.00 -24.96
C LYS A 43 -20.60 12.48 -24.87
N SER A 44 -20.10 11.89 -23.79
CA SER A 44 -20.13 10.44 -23.55
C SER A 44 -21.29 9.97 -22.67
N LYS A 45 -22.29 10.82 -22.37
CA LYS A 45 -23.36 10.50 -21.41
C LYS A 45 -24.12 9.18 -21.69
N ASP A 46 -24.28 8.83 -22.96
CA ASP A 46 -25.03 7.65 -23.43
C ASP A 46 -24.09 6.46 -23.78
N ASN A 47 -22.78 6.62 -23.60
CA ASN A 47 -21.78 5.60 -23.89
C ASN A 47 -21.73 4.52 -22.78
N PRO A 48 -21.23 3.31 -23.07
CA PRO A 48 -20.88 2.34 -22.05
C PRO A 48 -19.89 2.93 -21.04
N THR A 49 -20.09 2.66 -19.75
CA THR A 49 -19.22 3.18 -18.69
C THR A 49 -17.99 2.29 -18.49
N PHE A 50 -16.85 2.90 -18.14
CA PHE A 50 -15.69 2.23 -17.59
C PHE A 50 -15.25 2.95 -16.31
N ILE A 51 -15.31 2.28 -15.16
CA ILE A 51 -15.03 2.87 -13.86
C ILE A 51 -13.67 2.40 -13.35
N LEU A 52 -12.68 3.30 -13.40
CA LEU A 52 -11.44 3.16 -12.64
C LEU A 52 -11.61 3.88 -11.31
N HIS A 53 -11.67 3.12 -10.21
CA HIS A 53 -11.76 3.71 -8.88
C HIS A 53 -10.37 4.09 -8.39
N ASP A 54 -10.20 5.36 -8.04
CA ASP A 54 -8.94 5.89 -7.57
C ASP A 54 -8.67 5.42 -6.15
N GLY A 55 -7.54 4.77 -5.87
CA GLY A 55 -7.09 4.56 -4.50
C GLY A 55 -6.62 5.88 -3.88
N PRO A 56 -7.07 6.21 -2.66
CA PRO A 56 -6.81 7.53 -2.08
C PRO A 56 -5.37 7.60 -1.58
N PRO A 57 -4.51 8.50 -2.11
CA PRO A 57 -3.20 8.77 -1.53
C PRO A 57 -3.36 9.48 -0.17
N TYR A 58 -2.37 9.27 0.71
CA TYR A 58 -2.32 9.99 1.98
C TYR A 58 -2.10 11.49 1.79
N ALA A 59 -2.94 12.30 2.45
CA ALA A 59 -2.84 13.76 2.46
C ALA A 59 -1.79 14.27 3.46
N ASN A 60 -0.50 13.97 3.23
CA ASN A 60 0.56 14.22 4.23
C ASN A 60 1.91 14.74 3.69
N GLY A 61 2.00 15.06 2.39
CA GLY A 61 3.24 15.49 1.76
C GLY A 61 3.10 15.80 0.27
N ASN A 62 4.12 16.39 -0.33
CA ASN A 62 4.20 16.57 -1.79
C ASN A 62 4.33 15.22 -2.50
N ILE A 63 3.91 15.15 -3.76
CA ILE A 63 4.00 13.92 -4.55
C ILE A 63 5.46 13.50 -4.81
N HIS A 64 5.68 12.18 -4.91
CA HIS A 64 6.94 11.60 -5.37
C HIS A 64 6.74 10.89 -6.72
N LEU A 65 7.83 10.38 -7.32
CA LEU A 65 7.76 9.74 -8.63
C LEU A 65 6.84 8.51 -8.67
N GLY A 66 6.76 7.74 -7.58
CA GLY A 66 5.76 6.66 -7.46
C GLY A 66 4.31 7.16 -7.59
N THR A 67 3.95 8.28 -6.96
CA THR A 67 2.63 8.89 -7.11
C THR A 67 2.43 9.42 -8.52
N ALA A 68 3.46 10.03 -9.12
CA ALA A 68 3.39 10.52 -10.49
C ALA A 68 3.17 9.37 -11.50
N LEU A 69 3.90 8.26 -11.35
CA LEU A 69 3.70 7.04 -12.13
C LEU A 69 2.26 6.55 -12.04
N ASN A 70 1.75 6.36 -10.83
CA ASN A 70 0.39 5.90 -10.57
C ASN A 70 -0.66 6.79 -11.23
N LYS A 71 -0.61 8.10 -10.99
CA LYS A 71 -1.63 9.04 -11.50
C LYS A 71 -1.55 9.24 -13.00
N ILE A 72 -0.35 9.20 -13.59
CA ILE A 72 -0.19 9.25 -15.06
C ILE A 72 -0.76 7.99 -15.71
N LEU A 73 -0.50 6.80 -15.16
CA LEU A 73 -1.08 5.54 -15.68
C LEU A 73 -2.61 5.60 -15.67
N LYS A 74 -3.21 6.01 -14.54
CA LYS A 74 -4.67 6.20 -14.43
C LYS A 74 -5.18 7.17 -15.48
N ASP A 75 -4.57 8.35 -15.59
CA ASP A 75 -4.98 9.38 -16.54
C ASP A 75 -4.85 8.94 -18.01
N ILE A 76 -3.80 8.20 -18.36
CA ILE A 76 -3.66 7.58 -19.70
C ILE A 76 -4.83 6.64 -19.98
N ILE A 77 -5.20 5.79 -19.02
CA ILE A 77 -6.33 4.86 -19.14
C ILE A 77 -7.63 5.63 -19.33
N ILE A 78 -7.94 6.57 -18.42
CA ILE A 78 -9.17 7.39 -18.47
C ILE A 78 -9.32 8.07 -19.83
N LYS A 79 -8.28 8.78 -20.29
CA LYS A 79 -8.28 9.46 -21.60
C LYS A 79 -8.48 8.49 -22.75
N SER A 80 -7.77 7.36 -22.74
CA SER A 80 -7.90 6.34 -23.79
C SER A 80 -9.30 5.72 -23.84
N LYS A 81 -9.97 5.54 -22.68
CA LYS A 81 -11.32 5.00 -22.60
C LYS A 81 -12.36 6.00 -23.10
N PHE A 82 -12.24 7.28 -22.75
CA PHE A 82 -13.07 8.33 -23.35
C PHE A 82 -12.92 8.36 -24.88
N MET A 83 -11.69 8.39 -25.39
CA MET A 83 -11.42 8.46 -26.82
C MET A 83 -11.78 7.18 -27.60
N SER A 84 -11.95 6.04 -26.92
CA SER A 84 -12.40 4.77 -27.53
C SER A 84 -13.91 4.55 -27.42
N GLY A 85 -14.67 5.55 -26.94
CA GLY A 85 -16.12 5.52 -26.92
C GLY A 85 -16.74 5.03 -25.62
N TYR A 86 -15.99 5.01 -24.51
CA TYR A 86 -16.54 4.80 -23.17
C TYR A 86 -16.79 6.13 -22.46
N ARG A 87 -17.63 6.10 -21.43
CA ARG A 87 -17.74 7.14 -20.41
C ARG A 87 -16.91 6.71 -19.20
N SER A 88 -15.90 7.49 -18.83
CA SER A 88 -14.92 7.10 -17.82
C SER A 88 -14.72 8.18 -16.74
N ASP A 89 -15.80 8.55 -16.04
CA ASP A 89 -15.77 9.53 -14.95
C ASP A 89 -14.70 9.17 -13.92
N TYR A 90 -13.75 10.07 -13.70
CA TYR A 90 -12.62 9.88 -12.80
C TYR A 90 -12.77 10.81 -11.60
N ILE A 91 -13.04 10.20 -10.45
CA ILE A 91 -13.20 10.91 -9.17
C ILE A 91 -11.94 10.67 -8.34
N PRO A 92 -11.06 11.67 -8.20
CA PRO A 92 -9.89 11.55 -7.34
C PRO A 92 -10.32 11.52 -5.87
N GLY A 93 -9.54 10.83 -5.04
CA GLY A 93 -9.75 10.86 -3.59
C GLY A 93 -8.51 11.09 -2.77
N TRP A 94 -8.69 11.21 -1.46
CA TRP A 94 -7.62 11.42 -0.47
C TRP A 94 -7.93 10.71 0.84
N ASP A 95 -6.88 10.08 1.39
CA ASP A 95 -6.94 9.48 2.71
C ASP A 95 -6.37 10.46 3.74
N CYS A 96 -7.27 10.94 4.58
CA CYS A 96 -7.03 12.01 5.53
C CYS A 96 -6.93 11.53 6.97
N HIS A 97 -7.04 10.23 7.26
CA HIS A 97 -6.92 9.69 8.62
C HIS A 97 -5.58 8.97 8.85
N GLY A 98 -5.39 8.53 10.09
CA GLY A 98 -4.32 7.62 10.47
C GLY A 98 -3.06 8.28 11.01
N LEU A 99 -2.15 7.41 11.43
CA LEU A 99 -0.90 7.75 12.09
C LEU A 99 -0.10 8.83 11.33
N PRO A 100 0.05 8.77 9.97
CA PRO A 100 0.83 9.72 9.18
C PRO A 100 0.66 11.19 9.54
N ILE A 101 -0.58 11.65 9.61
CA ILE A 101 -0.89 13.04 9.88
C ILE A 101 -0.65 13.35 11.36
N GLU A 102 -1.12 12.49 12.26
CA GLU A 102 -1.04 12.71 13.71
C GLU A 102 0.41 12.89 14.19
N HIS A 103 1.36 12.10 13.70
CA HIS A 103 2.77 12.26 14.08
C HIS A 103 3.41 13.55 13.56
N GLN A 104 2.98 14.08 12.41
CA GLN A 104 3.45 15.39 11.96
C GLN A 104 2.97 16.48 12.93
N ILE A 105 1.73 16.37 13.39
CA ILE A 105 1.17 17.26 14.42
C ILE A 105 1.89 17.07 15.76
N GLU A 106 2.18 15.84 16.19
CA GLU A 106 2.95 15.55 17.39
C GLU A 106 4.35 16.17 17.33
N LYS A 107 5.04 16.05 16.18
CA LYS A 107 6.37 16.64 15.98
C LYS A 107 6.32 18.15 16.10
N GLN A 108 5.39 18.81 15.39
CA GLN A 108 5.20 20.27 15.48
C GLN A 108 4.82 20.72 16.90
N THR A 109 4.01 19.92 17.60
CA THR A 109 3.56 20.20 18.97
C THR A 109 4.71 20.08 19.98
N LYS A 110 5.54 19.04 19.86
CA LYS A 110 6.75 18.84 20.67
C LYS A 110 7.77 19.96 20.43
N GLU A 111 8.02 20.33 19.18
CA GLU A 111 8.90 21.46 18.82
C GLU A 111 8.42 22.77 19.45
N LYS A 112 7.09 22.97 19.52
CA LYS A 112 6.47 24.16 20.13
C LYS A 112 6.19 24.04 21.64
N LYS A 113 6.52 22.90 22.27
CA LYS A 113 6.24 22.60 23.69
C LYS A 113 4.77 22.83 24.10
N LEU A 114 3.82 22.53 23.20
CA LEU A 114 2.40 22.69 23.47
C LEU A 114 1.82 21.42 24.12
N SER A 115 0.86 21.58 25.04
CA SER A 115 -0.01 20.50 25.52
C SER A 115 -1.38 20.71 24.89
N LEU A 116 -1.92 19.71 24.20
CA LEU A 116 -3.18 19.80 23.46
C LEU A 116 -4.14 18.71 23.92
N SER A 117 -5.42 19.05 24.02
CA SER A 117 -6.49 18.08 24.21
C SER A 117 -6.69 17.19 22.98
N LYS A 118 -7.37 16.05 23.16
CA LYS A 118 -7.71 15.11 22.07
C LYS A 118 -8.41 15.82 20.90
N LEU A 119 -9.40 16.67 21.20
CA LEU A 119 -10.13 17.44 20.20
C LEU A 119 -9.26 18.47 19.47
N GLU A 120 -8.36 19.16 20.16
CA GLU A 120 -7.42 20.09 19.51
C GLU A 120 -6.44 19.38 18.56
N ILE A 121 -5.97 18.19 18.93
CA ILE A 121 -5.14 17.35 18.05
C ILE A 121 -5.92 16.99 16.80
N ARG A 122 -7.17 16.52 16.93
CA ARG A 122 -8.03 16.16 15.78
C ARG A 122 -8.27 17.35 14.85
N ARG A 123 -8.60 18.52 15.40
CA ARG A 123 -8.78 19.75 14.61
C ARG A 123 -7.53 20.15 13.84
N LYS A 124 -6.34 20.04 14.46
CA LYS A 124 -5.07 20.29 13.78
C LYS A 124 -4.75 19.26 12.70
N CYS A 125 -5.09 17.98 12.93
CA CYS A 125 -4.93 16.94 11.92
C CYS A 125 -5.81 17.19 10.70
N ARG A 126 -7.09 17.56 10.90
CA ARG A 126 -8.01 17.96 9.83
C ARG A 126 -7.44 19.11 9.00
N ALA A 127 -7.06 20.22 9.64
CA ALA A 127 -6.53 21.39 8.95
C ALA A 127 -5.22 21.09 8.18
N TYR A 128 -4.37 20.21 8.72
CA TYR A 128 -3.16 19.77 8.03
C TYR A 128 -3.46 18.94 6.80
N ALA A 129 -4.40 17.98 6.90
CA ALA A 129 -4.84 17.18 5.77
C ALA A 129 -5.46 18.04 4.67
N GLU A 130 -6.35 18.97 5.02
CA GLU A 130 -6.99 19.91 4.08
C GLU A 130 -5.96 20.68 3.26
N GLY A 131 -4.92 21.21 3.89
CA GLY A 131 -3.84 21.92 3.19
C GLY A 131 -3.10 21.04 2.18
N PHE A 132 -2.86 19.76 2.50
CA PHE A 132 -2.20 18.84 1.58
C PHE A 132 -3.09 18.31 0.46
N VAL A 133 -4.41 18.23 0.66
CA VAL A 133 -5.38 17.90 -0.40
C VAL A 133 -5.23 18.90 -1.55
N ASP A 134 -5.24 20.20 -1.26
CA ASP A 134 -5.13 21.24 -2.30
C ASP A 134 -3.76 21.25 -2.98
N ILE A 135 -2.68 21.05 -2.23
CA ILE A 135 -1.32 20.96 -2.77
C ILE A 135 -1.25 19.78 -3.76
N GLN A 136 -1.61 18.58 -3.31
CA GLN A 136 -1.55 17.37 -4.14
C GLN A 136 -2.50 17.45 -5.33
N ARG A 137 -3.70 18.03 -5.17
CA ARG A 137 -4.65 18.28 -6.28
C ARG A 137 -3.99 19.09 -7.39
N ASN A 138 -3.30 20.19 -7.03
CA ASN A 138 -2.60 21.04 -8.00
C ASN A 138 -1.40 20.32 -8.62
N GLU A 139 -0.66 19.52 -7.85
CA GLU A 139 0.41 18.69 -8.38
C GLU A 139 -0.10 17.63 -9.38
N PHE A 140 -1.25 16.99 -9.11
CA PHE A 140 -1.88 16.04 -10.04
C PHE A 140 -2.42 16.72 -11.30
N LYS A 141 -3.09 17.87 -11.18
CA LYS A 141 -3.48 18.70 -12.34
C LYS A 141 -2.24 19.06 -13.17
N ARG A 142 -1.12 19.41 -12.53
CA ARG A 142 0.14 19.77 -13.21
C ARG A 142 0.76 18.61 -13.99
N LEU A 143 0.51 17.36 -13.62
CA LEU A 143 0.90 16.17 -14.41
C LEU A 143 0.05 15.99 -15.68
N GLY A 144 -0.99 16.80 -15.87
CA GLY A 144 -1.92 16.74 -17.00
C GLY A 144 -3.18 15.92 -16.72
N GLY A 145 -3.50 15.65 -15.45
CA GLY A 145 -4.65 14.83 -15.07
C GLY A 145 -6.00 15.46 -15.42
N LEU A 146 -6.85 14.72 -16.13
CA LEU A 146 -8.27 15.05 -16.37
C LEU A 146 -9.16 14.26 -15.40
N GLY A 147 -10.06 14.95 -14.70
CA GLY A 147 -10.94 14.35 -13.69
C GLY A 147 -11.80 15.39 -12.98
N ASP A 148 -12.69 14.93 -12.11
CA ASP A 148 -13.52 15.79 -11.25
C ASP A 148 -12.72 16.28 -10.05
N TRP A 149 -11.90 17.31 -10.27
CA TRP A 149 -11.08 17.92 -9.23
C TRP A 149 -11.89 18.81 -8.26
N GLU A 150 -13.11 19.17 -8.62
CA GLU A 150 -14.00 20.04 -7.84
C GLU A 150 -14.78 19.26 -6.78
N HIS A 151 -15.18 18.03 -7.11
CA HIS A 151 -15.91 17.15 -6.21
C HIS A 151 -15.12 15.86 -5.93
N PRO A 152 -13.92 15.96 -5.32
CA PRO A 152 -13.17 14.77 -4.92
C PRO A 152 -13.88 14.04 -3.77
N TYR A 153 -13.48 12.79 -3.50
CA TYR A 153 -13.90 12.13 -2.27
C TYR A 153 -12.81 12.24 -1.20
N ILE A 154 -13.17 12.57 0.04
CA ILE A 154 -12.21 12.80 1.12
C ILE A 154 -12.66 11.99 2.34
N THR A 155 -11.77 11.16 2.91
CA THR A 155 -12.17 10.24 4.00
C THR A 155 -12.64 10.94 5.28
N MET A 156 -12.27 12.22 5.46
CA MET A 156 -12.71 13.04 6.60
C MET A 156 -14.01 13.85 6.34
N ASP A 157 -14.64 13.70 5.18
CA ASP A 157 -15.97 14.25 4.90
C ASP A 157 -17.03 13.52 5.71
N TYR A 158 -17.98 14.25 6.31
CA TYR A 158 -18.91 13.68 7.29
C TYR A 158 -19.76 12.53 6.71
N ASN A 159 -20.18 12.64 5.45
CA ASN A 159 -20.89 11.57 4.75
C ASN A 159 -20.00 10.33 4.52
N TYR A 160 -18.70 10.52 4.28
CA TYR A 160 -17.76 9.40 4.16
C TYR A 160 -17.55 8.75 5.54
N GLN A 161 -17.32 9.55 6.59
CA GLN A 161 -17.16 9.06 7.97
C GLN A 161 -18.38 8.25 8.43
N ALA A 162 -19.59 8.73 8.14
CA ALA A 162 -20.84 7.99 8.41
C ALA A 162 -20.93 6.68 7.61
N SER A 163 -20.40 6.63 6.39
CA SER A 163 -20.33 5.40 5.59
C SER A 163 -19.39 4.37 6.21
N ILE A 164 -18.23 4.81 6.72
CA ILE A 164 -17.29 3.93 7.42
C ILE A 164 -17.98 3.25 8.60
N LEU A 165 -18.68 4.03 9.43
CA LEU A 165 -19.42 3.51 10.57
C LEU A 165 -20.55 2.56 10.15
N GLY A 166 -21.29 2.89 9.09
CA GLY A 166 -22.34 2.03 8.55
C GLY A 166 -21.82 0.69 8.03
N GLU A 167 -20.69 0.68 7.32
CA GLU A 167 -20.08 -0.56 6.85
C GLU A 167 -19.48 -1.38 8.01
N MET A 168 -18.94 -0.73 9.04
CA MET A 168 -18.45 -1.40 10.25
C MET A 168 -19.61 -2.01 11.06
N GLN A 169 -20.74 -1.30 11.21
CA GLN A 169 -21.93 -1.80 11.89
C GLN A 169 -22.37 -3.16 11.34
N LYS A 170 -22.35 -3.34 10.01
CA LYS A 170 -22.74 -4.61 9.38
C LYS A 170 -21.88 -5.80 9.87
N PHE A 171 -20.57 -5.59 10.07
CA PHE A 171 -19.69 -6.63 10.64
C PHE A 171 -20.05 -6.96 12.10
N PHE A 172 -20.42 -5.96 12.90
CA PHE A 172 -20.90 -6.17 14.28
C PHE A 172 -22.22 -6.95 14.30
N GLU A 173 -23.20 -6.56 13.47
CA GLU A 173 -24.52 -7.20 13.40
C GLU A 173 -24.44 -8.65 12.92
N ARG A 174 -23.48 -9.00 12.05
CA ARG A 174 -23.20 -10.39 11.65
C ARG A 174 -22.47 -11.22 12.71
N GLY A 175 -21.99 -10.58 13.78
CA GLY A 175 -21.24 -11.22 14.85
C GLY A 175 -19.83 -11.65 14.43
N GLU A 176 -19.24 -11.01 13.42
CA GLU A 176 -17.87 -11.26 12.95
C GLU A 176 -16.84 -10.48 13.77
N VAL A 177 -17.26 -9.37 14.36
CA VAL A 177 -16.41 -8.55 15.23
C VAL A 177 -16.41 -9.10 16.64
N TYR A 178 -15.23 -9.22 17.24
CA TYR A 178 -15.09 -9.64 18.63
C TYR A 178 -13.94 -8.89 19.31
N ARG A 179 -14.02 -8.80 20.64
CA ARG A 179 -12.98 -8.20 21.49
C ARG A 179 -12.22 -9.31 22.19
N LYS A 180 -10.88 -9.30 22.11
CA LYS A 180 -10.04 -10.30 22.78
C LYS A 180 -8.71 -9.70 23.20
N LYS A 181 -8.17 -10.20 24.31
CA LYS A 181 -6.77 -9.98 24.67
C LYS A 181 -5.89 -10.94 23.87
N LYS A 182 -5.12 -10.40 22.91
CA LYS A 182 -4.21 -11.17 22.04
C LYS A 182 -2.89 -10.40 21.87
N PRO A 183 -1.73 -11.07 21.75
CA PRO A 183 -0.50 -10.43 21.34
C PRO A 183 -0.66 -9.78 19.97
N VAL A 184 -0.36 -8.50 19.90
CA VAL A 184 -0.32 -7.74 18.65
C VAL A 184 1.04 -7.10 18.49
N TYR A 185 1.42 -6.80 17.25
CA TYR A 185 2.56 -5.92 17.01
C TYR A 185 2.30 -4.58 17.67
N TRP A 186 3.18 -4.18 18.56
CA TRP A 186 3.09 -2.95 19.33
C TRP A 186 4.32 -2.09 19.10
N CYS A 187 4.09 -0.87 18.62
CA CYS A 187 5.15 0.11 18.48
C CYS A 187 5.27 0.92 19.78
N VAL A 188 6.27 0.65 20.60
CA VAL A 188 6.52 1.38 21.86
C VAL A 188 6.76 2.88 21.66
N ASN A 189 7.25 3.27 20.49
CA ASN A 189 7.54 4.67 20.15
C ASN A 189 6.30 5.43 19.67
N CYS A 190 5.37 4.73 18.99
CA CYS A 190 4.10 5.30 18.53
C CYS A 190 2.94 5.02 19.51
N MET A 191 3.18 4.18 20.52
CA MET A 191 2.22 3.73 21.54
C MET A 191 0.91 3.21 20.94
N THR A 192 1.02 2.35 19.91
CA THR A 192 -0.16 1.84 19.20
C THR A 192 0.10 0.45 18.62
N ALA A 193 -0.98 -0.33 18.48
CA ALA A 193 -0.97 -1.57 17.72
C ALA A 193 -0.72 -1.30 16.23
N LEU A 194 -0.05 -2.22 15.56
CA LEU A 194 0.22 -2.19 14.11
C LEU A 194 -0.38 -3.43 13.45
N ALA A 195 -0.94 -3.26 12.25
CA ALA A 195 -1.25 -4.38 11.39
C ALA A 195 0.03 -4.95 10.76
N GLU A 196 -0.04 -6.19 10.28
CA GLU A 196 1.08 -6.84 9.58
C GLU A 196 1.54 -6.05 8.34
N ALA A 197 0.61 -5.40 7.63
CA ALA A 197 0.91 -4.50 6.51
C ALA A 197 1.75 -3.27 6.91
N GLU A 198 1.82 -2.95 8.21
CA GLU A 198 2.56 -1.82 8.78
C GLU A 198 3.93 -2.24 9.38
N ILE A 199 4.35 -3.49 9.13
CA ILE A 199 5.63 -4.04 9.58
C ILE A 199 6.62 -4.10 8.42
N GLU A 200 7.82 -3.58 8.66
CA GLU A 200 8.98 -3.76 7.79
C GLU A 200 10.03 -4.59 8.52
N TYR A 201 10.77 -5.41 7.79
CA TYR A 201 11.82 -6.24 8.37
C TYR A 201 13.19 -5.63 8.07
N GLU A 202 14.01 -5.47 9.12
CA GLU A 202 15.38 -4.99 9.02
C GLU A 202 16.31 -5.90 9.82
N THR A 203 17.58 -5.99 9.39
CA THR A 203 18.61 -6.73 10.13
C THR A 203 18.90 -6.05 11.46
N LYS A 204 18.79 -6.81 12.56
CA LYS A 204 19.03 -6.35 13.92
C LYS A 204 20.00 -7.28 14.65
N LYS A 205 20.92 -6.68 15.39
CA LYS A 205 21.76 -7.35 16.38
C LYS A 205 20.98 -7.62 17.66
N SER A 206 20.92 -8.88 18.08
CA SER A 206 20.21 -9.31 19.29
C SER A 206 21.08 -10.20 20.16
N ASN A 207 20.91 -10.11 21.49
CA ASN A 207 21.55 -11.03 22.41
C ASN A 207 20.84 -12.39 22.34
N SER A 208 21.57 -13.43 21.97
CA SER A 208 21.16 -14.83 22.03
C SER A 208 21.64 -15.42 23.35
N ILE A 209 20.73 -15.90 24.19
CA ILE A 209 21.06 -16.42 25.53
C ILE A 209 20.51 -17.82 25.74
N TYR A 210 21.29 -18.61 26.49
CA TYR A 210 20.96 -19.97 26.90
C TYR A 210 20.77 -19.98 28.42
N VAL A 211 19.59 -20.36 28.87
CA VAL A 211 19.13 -20.13 30.25
C VAL A 211 18.77 -21.44 30.93
N LYS A 212 19.22 -21.60 32.17
CA LYS A 212 19.02 -22.78 33.01
C LYS A 212 17.72 -22.64 33.83
N PHE A 213 16.75 -23.49 33.58
CA PHE A 213 15.53 -23.64 34.38
C PHE A 213 15.66 -24.80 35.36
N PRO A 214 15.86 -24.55 36.67
CA PRO A 214 16.02 -25.60 37.68
C PRO A 214 14.77 -26.46 37.85
N TYR A 215 14.96 -27.78 37.88
CA TYR A 215 13.93 -28.71 38.32
C TYR A 215 13.74 -28.67 39.83
N ILE A 216 12.48 -28.63 40.27
CA ILE A 216 12.11 -28.52 41.69
C ILE A 216 11.24 -29.67 42.20
N GLY A 217 10.90 -30.64 41.34
CA GLY A 217 10.11 -31.80 41.73
C GLY A 217 10.92 -32.87 42.46
N GLU A 218 10.21 -33.88 42.96
CA GLU A 218 10.86 -35.07 43.54
C GLU A 218 11.64 -35.82 42.45
N ARG A 219 12.93 -36.08 42.68
CA ARG A 219 13.73 -36.89 41.75
C ARG A 219 13.24 -38.34 41.64
N LYS A 220 12.54 -38.83 42.67
CA LYS A 220 12.06 -40.21 42.76
C LYS A 220 11.09 -40.50 41.62
N GLY A 221 11.42 -41.51 40.83
CA GLY A 221 10.68 -41.93 39.64
C GLY A 221 11.31 -41.41 38.35
N ILE A 222 11.37 -40.10 38.16
CA ILE A 222 11.75 -39.49 36.86
C ILE A 222 13.27 -39.35 36.71
N PHE A 223 14.00 -39.02 37.77
CA PHE A 223 15.44 -38.80 37.73
C PHE A 223 16.17 -39.57 38.84
N SER A 224 15.65 -40.76 39.19
CA SER A 224 16.18 -41.58 40.30
C SER A 224 17.64 -41.98 40.11
N ASP A 225 18.03 -42.27 38.87
CA ASP A 225 19.36 -42.80 38.51
C ASP A 225 20.36 -41.69 38.18
N TYR A 226 19.96 -40.42 38.35
CA TYR A 226 20.81 -39.27 38.04
C TYR A 226 21.78 -38.98 39.19
N PRO A 227 22.95 -38.40 38.89
CA PRO A 227 23.86 -37.88 39.90
C PRO A 227 23.13 -36.95 40.88
N ASP A 228 23.58 -36.93 42.15
CA ASP A 228 23.07 -36.01 43.17
C ASP A 228 23.54 -34.57 42.91
N LYS A 229 23.07 -33.99 41.80
CA LYS A 229 23.43 -32.67 41.28
C LYS A 229 22.18 -31.93 40.80
N PRO A 230 22.18 -30.59 40.76
CA PRO A 230 21.07 -29.83 40.21
C PRO A 230 20.74 -30.27 38.78
N ILE A 231 19.45 -30.40 38.48
CA ILE A 231 18.96 -30.75 37.14
C ILE A 231 18.35 -29.49 36.53
N PHE A 232 18.73 -29.20 35.28
CA PHE A 232 18.29 -28.03 34.55
C PHE A 232 17.71 -28.42 33.20
N MET A 233 16.58 -27.81 32.86
CA MET A 233 16.17 -27.74 31.46
C MET A 233 16.75 -26.47 30.85
N LEU A 234 17.37 -26.60 29.67
CA LEU A 234 17.96 -25.47 28.98
C LEU A 234 16.95 -24.90 28.01
N ILE A 235 16.76 -23.58 28.03
CA ILE A 235 16.00 -22.86 27.01
C ILE A 235 16.92 -21.93 26.23
N TRP A 236 16.49 -21.54 25.04
CA TRP A 236 17.14 -20.52 24.23
C TRP A 236 16.17 -19.37 23.93
N THR A 237 16.66 -18.14 23.96
CA THR A 237 15.88 -16.97 23.53
C THR A 237 16.77 -15.84 23.01
N THR A 238 16.24 -15.09 22.05
CA THR A 238 16.82 -13.85 21.51
C THR A 238 16.20 -12.59 22.14
N THR A 239 15.22 -12.77 23.03
CA THR A 239 14.47 -11.70 23.69
C THR A 239 14.53 -11.84 25.21
N PRO A 240 15.67 -11.57 25.88
CA PRO A 240 15.80 -11.70 27.33
C PRO A 240 14.68 -11.02 28.13
N TRP A 241 14.21 -9.85 27.67
CA TRP A 241 13.11 -9.10 28.28
C TRP A 241 11.76 -9.85 28.36
N THR A 242 11.55 -10.94 27.60
CA THR A 242 10.31 -11.73 27.68
C THR A 242 10.33 -12.75 28.81
N LEU A 243 11.51 -13.08 29.37
CA LEU A 243 11.65 -14.06 30.47
C LEU A 243 10.78 -13.74 31.68
N PRO A 244 10.68 -12.49 32.19
CA PRO A 244 9.77 -12.17 33.29
C PRO A 244 8.31 -12.56 33.05
N ALA A 245 7.88 -12.76 31.80
CA ALA A 245 6.55 -13.18 31.43
C ALA A 245 6.40 -14.70 31.19
N ASN A 246 7.44 -15.50 31.40
CA ASN A 246 7.42 -16.94 31.16
C ASN A 246 6.47 -17.70 32.09
N LEU A 247 5.59 -18.53 31.52
CA LEU A 247 4.65 -19.38 32.27
C LEU A 247 4.82 -20.88 31.99
N ALA A 248 5.45 -21.25 30.88
CA ALA A 248 5.68 -22.64 30.50
C ALA A 248 6.96 -22.82 29.68
N ILE A 249 7.36 -24.07 29.44
CA ILE A 249 8.43 -24.44 28.51
C ILE A 249 7.86 -25.46 27.53
N ALA A 250 7.85 -25.13 26.24
CA ALA A 250 7.39 -26.01 25.19
C ALA A 250 8.50 -26.90 24.65
N ILE A 251 8.16 -28.17 24.42
CA ILE A 251 8.99 -29.18 23.75
C ILE A 251 8.18 -29.88 22.65
N ASN A 252 8.87 -30.45 21.67
CA ASN A 252 8.22 -31.22 20.62
C ASN A 252 8.08 -32.70 21.04
N PRO A 253 6.87 -33.28 21.03
CA PRO A 253 6.67 -34.69 21.40
C PRO A 253 7.27 -35.69 20.40
N GLU A 254 7.58 -35.28 19.17
CA GLU A 254 8.14 -36.16 18.14
C GLU A 254 9.67 -36.28 18.23
N PHE A 255 10.33 -35.42 19.00
CA PHE A 255 11.78 -35.42 19.10
C PHE A 255 12.33 -36.14 20.33
N ALA A 256 13.58 -36.59 20.23
CA ALA A 256 14.29 -37.22 21.33
C ALA A 256 15.10 -36.19 22.14
N TYR A 257 14.95 -36.24 23.46
CA TYR A 257 15.70 -35.38 24.38
C TYR A 257 16.80 -36.19 25.07
N LEU A 258 17.89 -35.54 25.45
CA LEU A 258 18.99 -36.15 26.20
C LEU A 258 19.18 -35.43 27.52
N ALA A 259 19.53 -36.19 28.56
CA ALA A 259 20.21 -35.64 29.71
C ALA A 259 21.71 -35.87 29.61
N PHE A 260 22.50 -34.84 29.86
CA PHE A 260 23.95 -34.95 29.98
C PHE A 260 24.43 -34.29 31.27
N GLU A 261 25.48 -34.86 31.85
CA GLU A 261 26.15 -34.37 33.05
C GLU A 261 27.43 -33.62 32.68
N THR A 262 27.65 -32.50 33.36
CA THR A 262 28.93 -31.82 33.48
C THR A 262 29.44 -31.88 34.93
N GLY A 263 30.63 -31.35 35.19
CA GLY A 263 31.20 -31.32 36.55
C GLY A 263 30.25 -30.74 37.61
N ASP A 264 29.37 -29.81 37.24
CA ASP A 264 28.52 -29.01 38.12
C ASP A 264 27.02 -29.40 38.14
N ALA A 265 26.46 -29.94 37.06
CA ALA A 265 25.01 -30.17 36.96
C ALA A 265 24.63 -31.22 35.89
N ALA A 266 23.35 -31.59 35.86
CA ALA A 266 22.74 -32.32 34.75
C ALA A 266 21.85 -31.37 33.93
N TYR A 267 21.96 -31.45 32.60
CA TYR A 267 21.24 -30.59 31.66
C TYR A 267 20.38 -31.43 30.72
N ILE A 268 19.16 -30.97 30.48
CA ILE A 268 18.22 -31.53 29.51
C ILE A 268 18.21 -30.63 28.27
N VAL A 269 18.46 -31.23 27.10
CA VAL A 269 18.48 -30.59 25.79
C VAL A 269 17.95 -31.55 24.73
N LEU A 270 17.53 -31.02 23.59
CA LEU A 270 17.25 -31.85 22.42
C LEU A 270 18.50 -32.56 21.90
N LYS A 271 18.36 -33.84 21.54
CA LYS A 271 19.46 -34.71 21.07
C LYS A 271 20.25 -34.09 19.92
N ASP A 272 19.56 -33.59 18.91
CA ASP A 272 20.16 -33.04 17.68
C ASP A 272 20.97 -31.75 17.94
N LEU A 273 20.70 -31.06 19.06
CA LEU A 273 21.30 -29.76 19.40
C LEU A 273 22.41 -29.86 20.45
N LEU A 274 22.69 -31.06 20.98
CA LEU A 274 23.71 -31.26 22.01
C LEU A 274 25.11 -30.82 21.54
N GLU A 275 25.51 -31.24 20.33
CA GLU A 275 26.84 -30.91 19.79
C GLU A 275 27.00 -29.41 19.55
N ASP A 276 26.00 -28.76 18.96
CA ASP A 276 26.01 -27.31 18.71
C ASP A 276 26.04 -26.53 20.03
N LEU A 277 25.18 -26.89 20.99
CA LEU A 277 25.12 -26.28 22.31
C LEU A 277 26.46 -26.38 23.04
N THR A 278 27.04 -27.59 23.13
CA THR A 278 28.28 -27.81 23.87
C THR A 278 29.46 -27.06 23.24
N LYS A 279 29.51 -27.01 21.90
CA LYS A 279 30.51 -26.23 21.15
C LYS A 279 30.38 -24.73 21.42
N ARG A 280 29.17 -24.17 21.39
CA ARG A 280 28.92 -22.74 21.67
C ARG A 280 29.23 -22.39 23.12
N ALA A 281 28.70 -23.19 24.05
CA ALA A 281 28.89 -22.99 25.48
C ALA A 281 30.32 -23.30 25.97
N GLY A 282 31.18 -23.86 25.11
CA GLY A 282 32.56 -24.20 25.44
C GLY A 282 32.69 -25.40 26.40
N ILE A 283 31.69 -26.28 26.43
CA ILE A 283 31.66 -27.48 27.27
C ILE A 283 32.48 -28.57 26.57
N LYS A 284 33.64 -28.90 27.14
CA LYS A 284 34.56 -29.92 26.59
C LYS A 284 34.34 -31.31 27.17
N ASP A 285 34.06 -31.36 28.47
CA ASP A 285 33.89 -32.60 29.22
C ASP A 285 32.43 -32.74 29.66
N TYR A 286 31.71 -33.66 29.04
CA TYR A 286 30.36 -34.03 29.42
C TYR A 286 30.13 -35.53 29.23
N LYS A 287 29.16 -36.07 29.94
CA LYS A 287 28.73 -37.47 29.83
C LYS A 287 27.23 -37.53 29.62
N VAL A 288 26.79 -38.16 28.54
CA VAL A 288 25.35 -38.44 28.34
C VAL A 288 24.89 -39.46 29.38
N ILE A 289 23.84 -39.13 30.13
CA ILE A 289 23.23 -39.98 31.16
C ILE A 289 22.22 -40.91 30.49
N GLU A 290 21.21 -40.34 29.83
CA GLU A 290 20.15 -41.10 29.17
C GLU A 290 19.51 -40.32 28.02
N GLU A 291 18.85 -41.05 27.13
CA GLU A 291 17.88 -40.53 26.18
C GLU A 291 16.48 -40.59 26.81
N ILE A 292 15.83 -39.43 26.91
CA ILE A 292 14.57 -39.23 27.60
C ILE A 292 13.44 -39.21 26.58
N ASN A 293 12.42 -40.05 26.82
CA ASN A 293 11.15 -39.95 26.11
C ASN A 293 10.45 -38.62 26.50
N PRO A 294 10.04 -37.76 25.55
CA PRO A 294 9.42 -36.47 25.84
C PRO A 294 8.15 -36.57 26.70
N GLU A 295 7.42 -37.69 26.69
CA GLU A 295 6.29 -37.93 27.59
C GLU A 295 6.67 -37.92 29.08
N ARG A 296 7.91 -38.30 29.42
CA ARG A 296 8.43 -38.20 30.80
C ARG A 296 8.71 -36.75 31.21
N LEU A 297 8.90 -35.86 30.24
CA LEU A 297 9.17 -34.44 30.46
C LEU A 297 7.89 -33.61 30.56
N LYS A 298 6.79 -34.07 29.95
CA LYS A 298 5.50 -33.39 29.97
C LYS A 298 5.00 -33.18 31.40
N GLY A 299 4.55 -31.96 31.70
CA GLY A 299 4.01 -31.61 33.01
C GLY A 299 5.05 -31.45 34.12
N LEU A 300 6.35 -31.61 33.82
CA LEU A 300 7.40 -31.29 34.78
C LEU A 300 7.31 -29.83 35.20
N LYS A 301 7.45 -29.59 36.50
CA LYS A 301 7.49 -28.26 37.08
C LYS A 301 8.94 -27.83 37.30
N LEU A 302 9.33 -26.78 36.59
CA LEU A 302 10.62 -26.12 36.71
C LEU A 302 10.41 -24.80 37.45
N ARG A 303 11.43 -24.32 38.16
CA ARG A 303 11.41 -22.98 38.75
C ARG A 303 11.95 -21.98 37.74
N HIS A 304 11.26 -20.86 37.61
CA HIS A 304 11.72 -19.73 36.81
C HIS A 304 13.11 -19.25 37.30
N PRO A 305 14.03 -18.86 36.40
CA PRO A 305 15.44 -18.63 36.75
C PRO A 305 15.67 -17.55 37.81
N PHE A 306 14.84 -16.51 37.87
CA PHE A 306 15.01 -15.38 38.79
C PHE A 306 13.71 -14.84 39.40
N ILE A 307 12.58 -15.53 39.21
CA ILE A 307 11.28 -15.16 39.80
C ILE A 307 10.78 -16.38 40.56
N GLU A 308 10.13 -16.19 41.69
CA GLU A 308 9.59 -17.28 42.50
C GLU A 308 8.27 -17.82 41.91
N ARG A 309 8.34 -18.36 40.68
CA ARG A 309 7.21 -18.89 39.91
C ARG A 309 7.56 -20.24 39.28
N GLU A 310 6.56 -21.11 39.15
CA GLU A 310 6.69 -22.38 38.42
C GLU A 310 6.49 -22.17 36.92
N SER A 311 7.24 -22.92 36.11
CA SER A 311 7.09 -23.02 34.67
C SER A 311 6.88 -24.49 34.32
N VAL A 312 5.74 -24.82 33.71
CA VAL A 312 5.37 -26.20 33.40
C VAL A 312 5.84 -26.59 32.01
N VAL A 313 6.29 -27.82 31.83
CA VAL A 313 6.65 -28.33 30.51
C VAL A 313 5.40 -28.75 29.73
N VAL A 314 5.23 -28.22 28.53
CA VAL A 314 4.08 -28.43 27.62
C VAL A 314 4.55 -28.93 26.25
N PHE A 315 3.62 -29.43 25.44
CA PHE A 315 3.92 -29.84 24.07
C PHE A 315 3.55 -28.76 23.07
N ALA A 316 4.40 -28.60 22.07
CA ALA A 316 4.17 -27.78 20.90
C ALA A 316 4.89 -28.36 19.68
N ASP A 317 4.24 -28.33 18.53
CA ASP A 317 4.72 -28.87 17.24
C ASP A 317 5.65 -27.89 16.50
N TYR A 318 5.53 -26.59 16.75
CA TYR A 318 6.39 -25.55 16.14
C TYR A 318 7.81 -25.49 16.71
N VAL A 319 8.12 -26.24 17.77
CA VAL A 319 9.49 -26.31 18.32
C VAL A 319 10.37 -27.03 17.31
N ALA A 320 11.38 -26.33 16.78
CA ALA A 320 12.31 -26.82 15.75
C ALA A 320 13.49 -27.62 16.34
N ASN A 321 14.08 -28.50 15.53
CA ASN A 321 15.23 -29.32 15.91
C ASN A 321 16.60 -28.78 15.48
N ASP A 322 16.63 -27.64 14.79
CA ASP A 322 17.84 -27.07 14.16
C ASP A 322 18.36 -25.80 14.85
N THR A 323 17.64 -25.29 15.85
CA THR A 323 17.94 -24.01 16.50
C THR A 323 17.75 -24.03 18.02
N GLY A 324 18.65 -23.34 18.73
CA GLY A 324 18.57 -23.13 20.17
C GLY A 324 18.87 -24.40 20.99
N THR A 325 17.88 -24.86 21.77
CA THR A 325 18.01 -26.01 22.69
C THR A 325 16.92 -27.09 22.48
N GLY A 326 15.99 -26.83 21.56
CA GLY A 326 14.76 -27.61 21.39
C GLY A 326 13.81 -27.53 22.58
N SER A 327 14.00 -26.56 23.49
CA SER A 327 13.04 -26.18 24.52
C SER A 327 12.81 -24.68 24.46
N VAL A 328 11.55 -24.27 24.27
CA VAL A 328 11.17 -22.87 24.04
C VAL A 328 10.44 -22.34 25.27
N HIS A 329 10.90 -21.23 25.82
CA HIS A 329 10.21 -20.58 26.92
C HIS A 329 8.92 -19.91 26.38
N ILE A 330 7.79 -20.10 27.06
CA ILE A 330 6.48 -19.63 26.61
C ILE A 330 6.03 -18.43 27.44
N ALA A 331 5.82 -17.30 26.76
CA ALA A 331 5.29 -16.07 27.31
C ALA A 331 4.02 -15.66 26.52
N PRO A 332 2.82 -16.14 26.89
CA PRO A 332 1.60 -16.02 26.07
C PRO A 332 1.18 -14.58 25.71
N GLY A 333 1.69 -13.57 26.43
CA GLY A 333 1.47 -12.16 26.13
C GLY A 333 2.39 -11.55 25.07
N HIS A 334 3.39 -12.28 24.58
CA HIS A 334 4.50 -11.75 23.77
C HIS A 334 4.86 -12.58 22.53
N GLY A 335 4.01 -13.53 22.12
CA GLY A 335 4.16 -14.30 20.89
C GLY A 335 2.84 -14.93 20.45
N GLU A 336 2.64 -15.12 19.15
CA GLU A 336 1.40 -15.71 18.63
C GLU A 336 1.33 -17.23 18.91
N GLU A 337 2.40 -17.96 18.62
CA GLU A 337 2.53 -19.39 18.97
C GLU A 337 2.47 -19.61 20.49
N ASP A 338 3.12 -18.74 21.27
CA ASP A 338 3.05 -18.73 22.73
C ASP A 338 1.62 -18.52 23.25
N TYR A 339 0.86 -17.67 22.56
CA TYR A 339 -0.53 -17.39 22.90
C TYR A 339 -1.43 -18.60 22.64
N GLU A 340 -1.27 -19.26 21.50
CA GLU A 340 -2.04 -20.46 21.15
C GLU A 340 -1.75 -21.60 22.12
N THR A 341 -0.46 -21.85 22.41
CA THR A 341 -0.04 -22.81 23.44
C THR A 341 -0.59 -22.42 24.81
N GLY A 342 -0.53 -21.13 25.16
CA GLY A 342 -1.09 -20.61 26.40
C GLY A 342 -2.59 -20.92 26.52
N LEU A 343 -3.38 -20.68 25.48
CA LEU A 343 -4.79 -21.01 25.46
C LEU A 343 -5.06 -22.52 25.57
N ALA A 344 -4.30 -23.34 24.83
CA ALA A 344 -4.47 -24.80 24.83
C ALA A 344 -4.24 -25.42 26.22
N TYR A 345 -3.32 -24.84 27.00
CA TYR A 345 -2.96 -25.30 28.33
C TYR A 345 -3.58 -24.47 29.48
N GLY A 346 -4.46 -23.50 29.17
CA GLY A 346 -5.13 -22.67 30.18
C GLY A 346 -4.21 -21.71 30.94
N LEU A 347 -3.12 -21.26 30.31
CA LEU A 347 -2.19 -20.27 30.85
C LEU A 347 -2.74 -18.85 30.65
N ASP A 348 -2.42 -17.97 31.61
CA ASP A 348 -2.78 -16.56 31.51
C ASP A 348 -2.08 -15.89 30.33
N VAL A 349 -2.80 -14.98 29.65
CA VAL A 349 -2.23 -14.09 28.64
C VAL A 349 -1.47 -12.94 29.34
N TYR A 350 -0.40 -13.32 30.03
CA TYR A 350 0.39 -12.46 30.89
C TYR A 350 1.34 -11.59 30.07
N SER A 351 1.20 -10.27 30.21
CA SER A 351 1.99 -9.26 29.50
C SER A 351 2.29 -8.10 30.45
N PRO A 352 3.33 -8.19 31.29
CA PRO A 352 3.62 -7.21 32.33
C PRO A 352 4.35 -5.97 31.81
N VAL A 353 3.91 -5.46 30.66
CA VAL A 353 4.51 -4.32 29.96
C VAL A 353 3.41 -3.31 29.62
N ASN A 354 3.64 -2.04 29.96
CA ASN A 354 2.70 -0.96 29.69
C ASN A 354 2.79 -0.45 28.23
N GLY A 355 1.95 0.52 27.86
CA GLY A 355 1.92 1.06 26.48
C GLY A 355 3.21 1.76 26.02
N LYS A 356 4.06 2.20 26.96
CA LYS A 356 5.38 2.81 26.67
C LYS A 356 6.49 1.77 26.49
N GLY A 357 6.18 0.48 26.63
CA GLY A 357 7.17 -0.58 26.61
C GLY A 357 7.99 -0.65 27.89
N GLU A 358 7.45 -0.20 29.02
CA GLU A 358 8.09 -0.28 30.34
C GLU A 358 7.43 -1.39 31.16
N PHE A 359 8.21 -2.09 32.00
CA PHE A 359 7.64 -3.08 32.91
C PHE A 359 6.76 -2.44 33.99
N VAL A 360 5.63 -3.08 34.29
CA VAL A 360 4.73 -2.68 35.38
C VAL A 360 5.33 -2.99 36.75
N ASP A 361 4.75 -2.41 37.81
CA ASP A 361 5.29 -2.49 39.17
C ASP A 361 5.43 -3.92 39.72
N GLU A 362 4.66 -4.86 39.18
CA GLU A 362 4.68 -6.28 39.52
C GLU A 362 6.01 -6.98 39.16
N VAL A 363 6.77 -6.44 38.19
CA VAL A 363 8.08 -6.99 37.80
C VAL A 363 9.18 -6.32 38.62
N GLU A 364 9.33 -6.77 39.87
CA GLU A 364 10.15 -6.11 40.90
C GLU A 364 11.56 -5.73 40.44
N PHE A 365 12.29 -6.62 39.77
CA PHE A 365 13.68 -6.38 39.36
C PHE A 365 13.85 -5.37 38.21
N PHE A 366 12.82 -5.16 37.40
CA PHE A 366 12.91 -4.37 36.16
C PHE A 366 11.84 -3.28 36.08
N ARG A 367 11.18 -2.96 37.20
CA ARG A 367 10.11 -1.97 37.31
C ARG A 367 10.47 -0.67 36.60
N GLY A 368 9.58 -0.21 35.71
CA GLY A 368 9.74 1.05 34.99
C GLY A 368 10.85 1.06 33.92
N MET A 369 11.62 -0.02 33.76
CA MET A 369 12.63 -0.10 32.71
C MET A 369 11.98 -0.40 31.36
N ASN A 370 12.50 0.23 30.31
CA ASN A 370 12.11 -0.12 28.94
C ASN A 370 12.57 -1.56 28.61
N VAL A 371 11.75 -2.30 27.87
CA VAL A 371 12.03 -3.69 27.48
C VAL A 371 13.38 -3.85 26.77
N PHE A 372 13.78 -2.92 25.90
CA PHE A 372 15.07 -3.03 25.20
C PHE A 372 16.25 -2.75 26.13
N ASP A 373 16.12 -1.72 26.97
CA ASP A 373 17.12 -1.34 27.97
C ASP A 373 17.26 -2.38 29.08
N SER A 374 16.23 -3.19 29.33
CA SER A 374 16.24 -4.24 30.34
C SER A 374 17.10 -5.45 29.97
N ASN A 375 17.38 -5.70 28.68
CA ASN A 375 18.05 -6.94 28.25
C ASN A 375 19.41 -7.16 28.95
N PRO A 376 20.32 -6.16 29.05
CA PRO A 376 21.57 -6.32 29.80
C PRO A 376 21.34 -6.59 31.29
N HIS A 377 20.29 -6.03 31.90
CA HIS A 377 19.96 -6.23 33.31
C HIS A 377 19.42 -7.64 33.57
N VAL A 378 18.58 -8.16 32.68
CA VAL A 378 18.11 -9.56 32.73
C VAL A 378 19.30 -10.51 32.65
N ILE A 379 20.21 -10.29 31.71
CA ILE A 379 21.42 -11.10 31.54
C ILE A 379 22.28 -11.06 32.80
N LYS A 380 22.54 -9.86 33.34
CA LYS A 380 23.32 -9.71 34.57
C LYS A 380 22.67 -10.45 35.75
N LYS A 381 21.34 -10.38 35.87
CA LYS A 381 20.61 -11.10 36.93
C LYS A 381 20.73 -12.62 36.79
N LEU A 382 20.70 -13.13 35.57
CA LEU A 382 20.94 -14.54 35.28
C LEU A 382 22.37 -14.96 35.62
N GLU A 383 23.37 -14.13 35.35
CA GLU A 383 24.78 -14.36 35.73
C GLU A 383 24.94 -14.39 37.25
N GLU A 384 24.39 -13.41 37.97
CA GLU A 384 24.43 -13.32 39.45
C GLU A 384 23.85 -14.57 40.12
N LEU A 385 22.82 -15.18 39.53
CA LEU A 385 22.15 -16.37 40.04
C LEU A 385 22.72 -17.69 39.46
N GLY A 386 23.76 -17.63 38.64
CA GLY A 386 24.36 -18.81 37.99
C GLY A 386 23.40 -19.53 37.04
N ARG A 387 22.41 -18.82 36.49
CA ARG A 387 21.36 -19.35 35.59
C ARG A 387 21.64 -19.09 34.11
N LEU A 388 22.64 -18.27 33.77
CA LEU A 388 23.10 -18.11 32.39
C LEU A 388 24.10 -19.23 32.06
N LEU A 389 23.84 -19.99 30.98
CA LEU A 389 24.78 -21.00 30.48
C LEU A 389 25.73 -20.37 29.45
N HIS A 390 25.18 -19.65 28.48
CA HIS A 390 25.95 -19.05 27.39
C HIS A 390 25.24 -17.80 26.86
N LYS A 391 26.03 -16.89 26.27
CA LYS A 391 25.57 -15.66 25.62
C LYS A 391 26.41 -15.39 24.38
N GLU A 392 25.74 -15.02 23.30
CA GLU A 392 26.35 -14.57 22.06
C GLU A 392 25.52 -13.44 21.41
N GLU A 393 26.08 -12.77 20.42
CA GLU A 393 25.36 -11.78 19.60
C GLU A 393 25.07 -12.39 18.22
N ILE A 394 23.81 -12.28 17.78
CA ILE A 394 23.40 -12.74 16.45
C ILE A 394 22.77 -11.61 15.65
N GLU A 395 22.94 -11.67 14.33
CA GLU A 395 22.25 -10.80 13.37
C GLU A 395 21.12 -11.58 12.71
N HIS A 396 19.91 -11.03 12.75
CA HIS A 396 18.72 -11.66 12.15
C HIS A 396 17.72 -10.60 11.71
N SER A 397 16.75 -11.02 10.89
CA SER A 397 15.67 -10.17 10.41
C SER A 397 14.64 -9.94 11.51
N TYR A 398 14.37 -8.68 11.87
CA TYR A 398 13.50 -8.33 12.98
C TYR A 398 12.43 -7.30 12.55
N PRO A 399 11.19 -7.40 13.07
CA PRO A 399 10.12 -6.47 12.71
C PRO A 399 10.34 -5.06 13.27
N HIS A 400 10.16 -4.07 12.41
CA HIS A 400 10.26 -2.65 12.67
C HIS A 400 8.96 -1.97 12.23
N CYS A 401 8.60 -0.90 12.94
CA CYS A 401 7.49 -0.06 12.53
C CYS A 401 7.86 0.60 11.19
N TRP A 402 7.05 0.39 10.15
CA TRP A 402 7.26 0.96 8.81
C TRP A 402 7.46 2.49 8.82
N ARG A 403 6.99 3.13 9.88
CA ARG A 403 6.97 4.57 9.98
C ARG A 403 8.11 5.18 10.78
N CYS A 404 8.26 4.79 12.04
CA CYS A 404 9.33 5.33 12.89
C CYS A 404 10.66 4.59 12.69
N LYS A 405 10.66 3.48 11.92
CA LYS A 405 11.82 2.64 11.62
C LYS A 405 12.51 2.08 12.87
N LYS A 406 11.77 1.95 13.97
CA LYS A 406 12.26 1.38 15.23
C LYS A 406 11.70 -0.02 15.46
N PRO A 407 12.40 -0.89 16.22
CA PRO A 407 11.95 -2.24 16.53
C PRO A 407 10.58 -2.23 17.21
N VAL A 408 9.72 -3.20 16.86
CA VAL A 408 8.44 -3.44 17.54
C VAL A 408 8.56 -4.61 18.52
N ILE A 409 7.56 -4.73 19.39
CA ILE A 409 7.40 -5.90 20.28
C ILE A 409 6.04 -6.53 20.05
N PHE A 410 5.89 -7.79 20.42
CA PHE A 410 4.56 -8.35 20.64
C PHE A 410 4.12 -8.04 22.07
N ARG A 411 2.90 -7.51 22.21
CA ARG A 411 2.31 -7.18 23.50
C ARG A 411 0.83 -7.52 23.47
N ALA A 412 0.36 -8.26 24.46
CA ALA A 412 -1.06 -8.57 24.58
C ALA A 412 -1.84 -7.37 25.07
N THR A 413 -2.81 -6.95 24.26
CA THR A 413 -3.75 -5.89 24.57
C THR A 413 -5.16 -6.34 24.22
N GLU A 414 -6.16 -5.78 24.89
CA GLU A 414 -7.54 -5.93 24.45
C GLU A 414 -7.70 -5.14 23.15
N GLN A 415 -8.10 -5.81 22.08
CA GLN A 415 -8.29 -5.22 20.77
C GLN A 415 -9.57 -5.77 20.15
N TRP A 416 -10.08 -5.03 19.16
CA TRP A 416 -11.18 -5.45 18.30
C TRP A 416 -10.65 -6.10 17.04
N PHE A 417 -11.22 -7.24 16.68
CA PHE A 417 -10.85 -8.03 15.52
C PHE A 417 -12.06 -8.33 14.66
N ILE A 418 -11.88 -8.34 13.34
CA ILE A 418 -12.81 -8.98 12.41
C ILE A 418 -12.33 -10.42 12.18
N SER A 419 -13.17 -11.39 12.52
CA SER A 419 -12.85 -12.79 12.27
C SER A 419 -12.94 -13.15 10.79
N LEU A 420 -11.87 -13.74 10.25
CA LEU A 420 -11.85 -14.19 8.87
C LEU A 420 -12.52 -15.56 8.70
N ASP A 421 -12.56 -16.38 9.75
CA ASP A 421 -13.03 -17.77 9.67
C ASP A 421 -14.46 -17.97 10.17
N LYS A 422 -14.88 -17.23 11.21
CA LYS A 422 -16.16 -17.48 11.91
C LYS A 422 -17.38 -17.51 10.99
N LYS A 423 -17.35 -16.74 9.89
CA LYS A 423 -18.41 -16.67 8.87
C LYS A 423 -17.91 -16.99 7.45
N GLY A 424 -16.73 -17.59 7.32
CA GLY A 424 -16.16 -17.99 6.04
C GLY A 424 -15.66 -16.84 5.15
N LEU A 425 -15.35 -15.68 5.73
CA LEU A 425 -14.86 -14.51 5.00
C LEU A 425 -13.56 -14.81 4.24
N ARG A 426 -12.64 -15.60 4.83
CA ARG A 426 -11.40 -16.03 4.16
C ARG A 426 -11.73 -16.82 2.89
N GLN A 427 -12.54 -17.86 3.00
CA GLN A 427 -12.87 -18.77 1.91
C GLN A 427 -13.66 -18.05 0.81
N ASN A 428 -14.61 -17.18 1.18
CA ASN A 428 -15.34 -16.35 0.23
C ASN A 428 -14.41 -15.36 -0.48
N GLY A 429 -13.49 -14.73 0.25
CA GLY A 429 -12.49 -13.84 -0.34
C GLY A 429 -11.57 -14.55 -1.32
N LEU A 430 -11.10 -15.77 -0.99
CA LEU A 430 -10.30 -16.60 -1.89
C LEU A 430 -11.07 -16.96 -3.16
N ALA A 431 -12.35 -17.31 -3.06
CA ALA A 431 -13.20 -17.60 -4.21
C ALA A 431 -13.44 -16.38 -5.11
N GLU A 432 -13.53 -15.19 -4.52
CA GLU A 432 -13.67 -13.94 -5.28
C GLU A 432 -12.37 -13.52 -5.96
N ILE A 433 -11.20 -13.74 -5.34
CA ILE A 433 -9.90 -13.50 -5.97
C ILE A 433 -9.78 -14.24 -7.32
N ASP A 434 -10.30 -15.46 -7.41
CA ASP A 434 -10.27 -16.27 -8.62
C ASP A 434 -11.18 -15.77 -9.75
N LYS A 435 -12.12 -14.86 -9.45
CA LYS A 435 -13.02 -14.24 -10.43
C LYS A 435 -12.49 -12.91 -10.97
N VAL A 436 -11.49 -12.33 -10.31
CA VAL A 436 -10.89 -11.04 -10.67
C VAL A 436 -9.83 -11.25 -11.75
N GLU A 437 -9.78 -10.35 -12.73
CA GLU A 437 -8.69 -10.30 -13.69
C GLU A 437 -7.47 -9.58 -13.09
N TRP A 438 -6.31 -10.26 -13.06
CA TRP A 438 -5.08 -9.73 -12.45
C TRP A 438 -4.05 -9.39 -13.51
N ILE A 439 -3.60 -8.13 -13.52
CA ILE A 439 -2.57 -7.62 -14.44
C ILE A 439 -1.40 -7.09 -13.60
N PRO A 440 -0.25 -7.78 -13.55
CA PRO A 440 0.06 -9.08 -14.15
C PRO A 440 -0.56 -10.27 -13.39
N ALA A 441 -0.64 -11.42 -14.05
CA ALA A 441 -1.31 -12.63 -13.53
C ALA A 441 -0.78 -13.12 -12.17
N TRP A 442 0.52 -12.93 -11.88
CA TRP A 442 1.10 -13.32 -10.59
C TRP A 442 0.50 -12.54 -9.40
N GLY A 443 -0.15 -11.40 -9.64
CA GLY A 443 -0.84 -10.63 -8.59
C GLY A 443 -1.91 -11.45 -7.86
N ARG A 444 -2.56 -12.37 -8.59
CA ARG A 444 -3.51 -13.34 -8.05
C ARG A 444 -2.88 -14.17 -6.94
N ASP A 445 -1.76 -14.84 -7.21
CA ASP A 445 -1.13 -15.73 -6.24
C ASP A 445 -0.58 -14.97 -5.04
N ARG A 446 -0.10 -13.74 -5.27
CA ARG A 446 0.39 -12.87 -4.19
C ARG A 446 -0.70 -12.53 -3.18
N ILE A 447 -1.89 -12.11 -3.63
CA ILE A 447 -2.99 -11.79 -2.70
C ILE A 447 -3.66 -13.05 -2.13
N TYR A 448 -3.74 -14.12 -2.92
CA TYR A 448 -4.36 -15.38 -2.50
C TYR A 448 -3.59 -16.02 -1.35
N ASN A 449 -2.28 -16.20 -1.50
CA ASN A 449 -1.44 -16.82 -0.47
C ASN A 449 -1.40 -15.98 0.81
N MET A 450 -1.50 -14.66 0.66
CA MET A 450 -1.57 -13.74 1.79
C MET A 450 -2.89 -13.89 2.55
N LEU A 451 -4.03 -13.92 1.86
CA LEU A 451 -5.33 -14.11 2.50
C LEU A 451 -5.43 -15.51 3.14
N LEU A 452 -4.87 -16.52 2.50
CA LEU A 452 -4.88 -17.91 2.99
C LEU A 452 -4.26 -18.04 4.38
N MET A 453 -3.13 -17.36 4.61
CA MET A 453 -2.38 -17.43 5.88
C MET A 453 -2.70 -16.27 6.82
N ARG A 454 -3.62 -15.37 6.45
CA ARG A 454 -3.86 -14.14 7.20
C ARG A 454 -4.54 -14.44 8.55
N PRO A 455 -4.03 -13.90 9.67
CA PRO A 455 -4.73 -13.94 10.95
C PRO A 455 -5.95 -12.99 10.95
N ASP A 456 -6.79 -13.11 11.98
CA ASP A 456 -7.94 -12.21 12.17
C ASP A 456 -7.50 -10.73 12.17
N TRP A 457 -8.28 -9.88 11.49
CA TRP A 457 -7.88 -8.50 11.24
C TRP A 457 -8.10 -7.63 12.47
N CYS A 458 -7.01 -7.21 13.12
CA CYS A 458 -7.04 -6.23 14.20
C CYS A 458 -7.44 -4.84 13.66
N ILE A 459 -8.65 -4.38 14.00
CA ILE A 459 -9.23 -3.14 13.50
C ILE A 459 -9.15 -1.97 14.48
N SER A 460 -8.81 -2.19 15.75
CA SER A 460 -8.65 -1.10 16.72
C SER A 460 -7.25 -0.49 16.72
N ARG A 461 -7.17 0.82 16.97
CA ARG A 461 -5.93 1.59 17.12
C ARG A 461 -6.08 2.60 18.26
N GLN A 462 -5.08 2.64 19.14
CA GLN A 462 -5.05 3.53 20.32
C GLN A 462 -4.53 4.92 19.90
N ARG A 463 -5.29 5.62 19.06
CA ARG A 463 -4.87 6.88 18.41
C ARG A 463 -5.95 7.95 18.54
N THR A 464 -5.55 9.20 18.33
CA THR A 464 -6.46 10.34 18.42
C THR A 464 -7.17 10.63 17.10
N TRP A 465 -6.48 10.45 15.97
CA TRP A 465 -6.94 10.85 14.64
C TRP A 465 -7.39 9.66 13.79
N GLY A 466 -8.70 9.52 13.63
CA GLY A 466 -9.36 8.43 12.91
C GLY A 466 -10.86 8.36 13.24
N ILE A 467 -11.55 7.38 12.65
CA ILE A 467 -12.96 7.10 12.94
C ILE A 467 -13.07 6.32 14.26
N PRO A 468 -13.92 6.71 15.23
CA PRO A 468 -14.06 5.96 16.47
C PRO A 468 -14.68 4.58 16.25
N ILE A 469 -14.30 3.60 17.06
CA ILE A 469 -15.09 2.38 17.24
C ILE A 469 -16.26 2.74 18.16
N THR A 470 -17.49 2.63 17.66
CA THR A 470 -18.68 3.21 18.29
C THR A 470 -19.39 2.24 19.24
N ILE A 471 -18.61 1.68 20.17
CA ILE A 471 -19.07 0.71 21.18
C ILE A 471 -19.05 1.36 22.56
N PHE A 472 -20.00 0.96 23.42
CA PHE A 472 -20.06 1.38 24.81
C PHE A 472 -19.60 0.23 25.73
N TYR A 473 -19.19 0.56 26.94
CA TYR A 473 -18.88 -0.41 27.99
C TYR A 473 -19.68 -0.09 29.23
N CYS A 474 -20.28 -1.12 29.85
CA CYS A 474 -20.91 -0.94 31.15
C CYS A 474 -19.84 -0.55 32.19
N GLU A 475 -20.03 0.56 32.89
CA GLU A 475 -19.07 1.03 33.91
C GLU A 475 -18.85 0.05 35.06
N GLN A 476 -19.87 -0.76 35.37
CA GLN A 476 -19.83 -1.66 36.52
C GLN A 476 -19.15 -3.01 36.23
N CYS A 477 -19.35 -3.57 35.04
CA CYS A 477 -18.87 -4.93 34.71
C CYS A 477 -17.98 -5.01 33.46
N GLY A 478 -17.79 -3.90 32.74
CA GLY A 478 -16.96 -3.84 31.54
C GLY A 478 -17.55 -4.52 30.29
N GLU A 479 -18.78 -5.03 30.38
CA GLU A 479 -19.44 -5.71 29.26
C GLU A 479 -19.65 -4.73 28.08
N PRO A 480 -19.22 -5.08 26.85
CA PRO A 480 -19.51 -4.29 25.67
C PRO A 480 -21.01 -4.17 25.43
N PHE A 481 -21.47 -2.98 25.07
CA PHE A 481 -22.86 -2.66 24.78
C PHE A 481 -22.97 -1.92 23.44
N TRP A 482 -23.87 -2.40 22.60
CA TRP A 482 -24.28 -1.77 21.35
C TRP A 482 -25.63 -2.35 20.91
N SER A 483 -26.35 -1.61 20.07
CA SER A 483 -27.55 -2.07 19.37
C SER A 483 -27.63 -1.42 17.98
N GLY A 484 -28.52 -1.92 17.13
CA GLY A 484 -28.78 -1.27 15.84
C GLY A 484 -29.30 0.18 16.00
N GLU A 485 -29.94 0.50 17.13
CA GLU A 485 -30.38 1.86 17.44
C GLU A 485 -29.22 2.76 17.88
N THR A 486 -28.31 2.28 18.73
CA THR A 486 -27.12 3.07 19.10
C THR A 486 -26.26 3.36 17.87
N PHE A 487 -26.08 2.38 16.97
CA PHE A 487 -25.34 2.62 15.74
C PHE A 487 -26.01 3.67 14.84
N ARG A 488 -27.34 3.60 14.65
CA ARG A 488 -28.08 4.62 13.88
C ARG A 488 -27.90 6.02 14.49
N ASN A 489 -28.10 6.16 15.80
CA ASN A 489 -27.95 7.44 16.48
C ASN A 489 -26.54 8.03 16.29
N VAL A 490 -25.50 7.20 16.37
CA VAL A 490 -24.11 7.65 16.15
C VAL A 490 -23.87 8.01 14.68
N ILE A 491 -24.34 7.19 13.74
CA ILE A 491 -24.17 7.44 12.30
C ILE A 491 -24.86 8.76 11.90
N ASP A 492 -26.08 8.99 12.38
CA ASP A 492 -26.83 10.22 12.11
C ASP A 492 -26.13 11.44 12.69
N ALA A 493 -25.65 11.35 13.94
CA ALA A 493 -24.87 12.41 14.58
C ALA A 493 -23.55 12.69 13.84
N VAL A 494 -22.85 11.67 13.37
CA VAL A 494 -21.60 11.81 12.59
C VAL A 494 -21.87 12.42 11.21
N LYS A 495 -23.01 12.11 10.60
CA LYS A 495 -23.41 12.73 9.33
C LYS A 495 -23.66 14.24 9.47
N GLU A 496 -24.20 14.67 10.61
CA GLU A 496 -24.48 16.08 10.89
C GLU A 496 -23.26 16.86 11.40
N HIS A 497 -22.46 16.26 12.28
CA HIS A 497 -21.42 16.97 13.05
C HIS A 497 -19.99 16.45 12.80
N GLY A 498 -19.83 15.38 12.01
CA GLY A 498 -18.56 14.69 11.82
C GLY A 498 -18.18 13.76 12.98
N ALA A 499 -17.13 12.97 12.79
CA ALA A 499 -16.68 11.95 13.76
C ALA A 499 -16.20 12.52 15.12
N ASP A 500 -15.92 13.82 15.19
CA ASP A 500 -15.47 14.48 16.42
C ASP A 500 -16.58 14.50 17.49
N ILE A 501 -17.86 14.44 17.08
CA ILE A 501 -19.02 14.42 17.98
C ILE A 501 -18.94 13.29 19.02
N TRP A 502 -18.34 12.15 18.64
CA TRP A 502 -18.12 11.02 19.54
C TRP A 502 -17.24 11.39 20.73
N PHE A 503 -16.29 12.32 20.56
CA PHE A 503 -15.40 12.77 21.63
C PHE A 503 -15.92 14.02 22.34
N GLU A 504 -16.89 14.74 21.76
CA GLU A 504 -17.49 15.95 22.33
C GLU A 504 -18.69 15.67 23.25
N LYS A 505 -19.48 14.62 22.97
CA LYS A 505 -20.70 14.29 23.72
C LYS A 505 -20.54 13.07 24.61
N ASP A 506 -21.22 13.05 25.76
CA ASP A 506 -21.23 11.88 26.65
C ASP A 506 -22.03 10.69 26.07
N ALA A 507 -21.87 9.50 26.66
CA ALA A 507 -22.52 8.28 26.17
C ALA A 507 -24.04 8.40 26.07
N SER A 508 -24.68 9.10 27.01
CA SER A 508 -26.13 9.32 27.07
C SER A 508 -26.70 10.03 25.84
N PHE A 509 -25.89 10.79 25.10
CA PHE A 509 -26.33 11.45 23.87
C PHE A 509 -26.65 10.45 22.74
N PHE A 510 -26.02 9.27 22.76
CA PHE A 510 -26.12 8.26 21.71
C PHE A 510 -26.96 7.05 22.12
N LEU A 511 -27.11 6.82 23.42
CA LEU A 511 -27.84 5.69 23.98
C LEU A 511 -29.36 5.91 23.86
N PRO A 512 -30.13 4.85 23.56
CA PRO A 512 -31.58 4.92 23.62
C PRO A 512 -32.07 5.11 25.05
N GLU A 513 -33.28 5.65 25.18
CA GLU A 513 -33.92 5.83 26.48
C GLU A 513 -34.11 4.47 27.19
N GLY A 514 -33.68 4.39 28.46
CA GLY A 514 -33.74 3.15 29.23
C GLY A 514 -32.68 2.10 28.88
N ALA A 515 -31.60 2.47 28.17
CA ALA A 515 -30.47 1.56 27.94
C ALA A 515 -29.94 0.97 29.25
N ALA A 516 -29.85 -0.36 29.31
CA ALA A 516 -29.37 -1.09 30.48
C ALA A 516 -28.46 -2.26 30.05
N CYS A 517 -27.41 -2.50 30.82
CA CYS A 517 -26.47 -3.58 30.58
C CYS A 517 -27.17 -4.94 30.70
N SER A 518 -27.04 -5.78 29.67
CA SER A 518 -27.63 -7.12 29.63
C SER A 518 -27.12 -8.07 30.73
N ARG A 519 -25.94 -7.78 31.29
CA ARG A 519 -25.27 -8.64 32.29
C ARG A 519 -25.58 -8.25 33.73
N CYS A 520 -25.55 -6.95 34.06
CA CYS A 520 -25.72 -6.47 35.44
C CYS A 520 -26.87 -5.46 35.65
N GLY A 521 -27.57 -5.06 34.58
CA GLY A 521 -28.70 -4.13 34.65
C GLY A 521 -28.34 -2.66 34.87
N SER A 522 -27.05 -2.30 34.97
CA SER A 522 -26.62 -0.91 35.11
C SER A 522 -26.93 -0.08 33.86
N GLY A 523 -27.40 1.15 34.04
CA GLY A 523 -27.59 2.15 32.98
C GLY A 523 -26.40 3.08 32.78
N ALA A 524 -25.28 2.87 33.48
CA ALA A 524 -24.08 3.68 33.36
C ALA A 524 -23.09 3.06 32.35
N PHE A 525 -22.68 3.86 31.37
CA PHE A 525 -21.85 3.42 30.26
C PHE A 525 -20.77 4.45 29.93
N VAL A 526 -19.58 3.95 29.60
CA VAL A 526 -18.47 4.71 29.02
C VAL A 526 -18.29 4.34 27.55
N LYS A 527 -17.67 5.22 26.77
CA LYS A 527 -17.42 5.00 25.34
C LYS A 527 -16.07 4.33 25.11
N GLU A 528 -15.97 3.54 24.06
CA GLU A 528 -14.70 3.16 23.45
C GLU A 528 -13.95 4.41 22.95
N GLU A 529 -12.64 4.42 23.20
CA GLU A 529 -11.76 5.53 22.82
C GLU A 529 -10.87 5.21 21.62
N ASP A 530 -10.74 3.92 21.28
CA ASP A 530 -10.01 3.45 20.12
C ASP A 530 -10.66 3.90 18.81
N VAL A 531 -9.81 4.13 17.81
CA VAL A 531 -10.22 4.40 16.44
C VAL A 531 -10.03 3.18 15.55
N VAL A 532 -10.74 3.15 14.43
CA VAL A 532 -10.66 2.12 13.41
C VAL A 532 -9.33 2.27 12.65
N ASP A 533 -8.78 1.12 12.24
CA ASP A 533 -7.66 1.01 11.31
C ASP A 533 -7.93 1.79 10.00
N VAL A 534 -6.96 2.59 9.57
CA VAL A 534 -7.06 3.40 8.35
C VAL A 534 -7.21 2.55 7.07
N TRP A 535 -6.77 1.29 7.11
CA TRP A 535 -7.03 0.36 6.01
C TRP A 535 -8.51 0.02 5.87
N PHE A 536 -9.30 0.12 6.94
CA PHE A 536 -10.76 -0.01 6.87
C PHE A 536 -11.37 1.24 6.23
N ASP A 537 -10.93 2.45 6.61
CA ASP A 537 -11.39 3.73 6.05
C ASP A 537 -11.26 3.76 4.52
N SER A 538 -10.08 3.42 4.01
CA SER A 538 -9.82 3.32 2.57
C SER A 538 -10.48 2.08 1.95
N GLY A 539 -10.54 0.97 2.69
CA GLY A 539 -11.14 -0.29 2.27
C GLY A 539 -12.63 -0.16 1.92
N VAL A 540 -13.39 0.69 2.62
CA VAL A 540 -14.82 0.91 2.34
C VAL A 540 -15.09 2.00 1.30
N SER A 541 -14.07 2.49 0.59
CA SER A 541 -14.25 3.52 -0.44
C SER A 541 -15.20 3.09 -1.57
N TRP A 542 -15.31 1.80 -1.88
CA TRP A 542 -16.31 1.28 -2.82
C TRP A 542 -17.75 1.58 -2.36
N ALA A 543 -18.00 1.51 -1.04
CA ALA A 543 -19.32 1.77 -0.45
C ALA A 543 -19.59 3.28 -0.32
N ALA A 544 -18.57 4.02 0.13
CA ALA A 544 -18.69 5.46 0.37
C ALA A 544 -18.72 6.27 -0.93
N VAL A 545 -18.14 5.74 -2.01
CA VAL A 545 -17.95 6.45 -3.29
C VAL A 545 -18.71 5.73 -4.42
N CYS A 546 -18.25 4.54 -4.85
CA CYS A 546 -18.78 3.87 -6.04
C CYS A 546 -20.27 3.50 -5.94
N LYS A 547 -20.75 3.08 -4.77
CA LYS A 547 -22.18 2.76 -4.55
C LYS A 547 -23.07 4.00 -4.41
N LYS A 548 -22.52 5.14 -3.99
CA LYS A 548 -23.29 6.33 -3.63
C LYS A 548 -23.38 7.37 -4.74
N ARG A 549 -22.37 7.48 -5.58
CA ARG A 549 -22.32 8.45 -6.68
C ARG A 549 -23.02 7.89 -7.92
N ALA A 550 -23.97 8.63 -8.46
CA ALA A 550 -24.83 8.17 -9.56
C ALA A 550 -24.07 7.98 -10.88
N GLU A 551 -22.96 8.69 -11.05
CA GLU A 551 -22.05 8.60 -12.18
C GLU A 551 -21.11 7.39 -12.12
N LEU A 552 -21.03 6.71 -10.98
CA LEU A 552 -20.18 5.53 -10.78
C LEU A 552 -20.99 4.24 -10.78
N LYS A 553 -20.28 3.11 -10.85
CA LYS A 553 -20.84 1.76 -10.73
C LYS A 553 -20.03 0.93 -9.74
N TYR A 554 -20.73 0.00 -9.11
CA TYR A 554 -20.16 -1.00 -8.24
C TYR A 554 -20.62 -2.39 -8.72
N PRO A 555 -19.72 -3.37 -8.86
CA PRO A 555 -18.26 -3.26 -8.70
C PRO A 555 -17.59 -2.40 -9.79
N ALA A 556 -16.48 -1.75 -9.44
CA ALA A 556 -15.67 -0.95 -10.36
C ALA A 556 -15.04 -1.85 -11.43
N ASP A 557 -14.81 -1.32 -12.63
CA ASP A 557 -14.19 -2.09 -13.71
C ASP A 557 -12.70 -2.32 -13.45
N MET A 558 -12.02 -1.36 -12.81
CA MET A 558 -10.59 -1.46 -12.50
C MET A 558 -10.20 -0.76 -11.19
N TYR A 559 -9.32 -1.41 -10.44
CA TYR A 559 -8.44 -0.78 -9.45
C TYR A 559 -7.00 -0.76 -9.99
N LEU A 560 -6.27 0.34 -9.77
CA LEU A 560 -4.88 0.48 -10.23
C LEU A 560 -3.99 1.10 -9.15
N GLU A 561 -3.03 0.33 -8.63
CA GLU A 561 -2.06 0.81 -7.62
C GLU A 561 -0.70 0.11 -7.68
N GLY A 562 0.23 0.52 -6.81
CA GLY A 562 1.54 -0.10 -6.64
C GLY A 562 1.46 -1.49 -6.00
N SER A 563 2.52 -2.28 -6.17
CA SER A 563 2.58 -3.67 -5.70
C SER A 563 2.42 -3.87 -4.19
N ASP A 564 2.71 -2.85 -3.38
CA ASP A 564 2.43 -2.79 -1.94
C ASP A 564 0.94 -2.93 -1.61
N GLN A 565 0.04 -2.51 -2.50
CA GLN A 565 -1.39 -2.51 -2.22
C GLN A 565 -2.04 -3.90 -2.20
N HIS A 566 -1.31 -4.95 -2.57
CA HIS A 566 -1.70 -6.34 -2.27
C HIS A 566 -1.78 -6.62 -0.76
N ARG A 567 -1.04 -5.86 0.05
CA ARG A 567 -1.10 -5.88 1.54
C ARG A 567 -1.99 -4.79 2.12
N GLY A 568 -2.24 -3.75 1.33
CA GLY A 568 -3.00 -2.56 1.70
C GLY A 568 -4.39 -2.55 1.07
N TRP A 569 -4.62 -1.57 0.20
CA TRP A 569 -5.95 -1.18 -0.25
C TRP A 569 -6.70 -2.22 -1.08
N PHE A 570 -6.02 -3.00 -1.94
CA PHE A 570 -6.67 -4.09 -2.68
C PHE A 570 -7.25 -5.13 -1.73
N HIS A 571 -6.49 -5.42 -0.66
CA HIS A 571 -6.82 -6.44 0.31
C HIS A 571 -7.91 -5.98 1.28
N SER A 572 -7.83 -4.75 1.81
CA SER A 572 -8.87 -4.23 2.70
C SER A 572 -10.18 -3.97 1.97
N SER A 573 -10.12 -3.50 0.72
CA SER A 573 -11.31 -3.35 -0.14
C SER A 573 -11.97 -4.70 -0.43
N LEU A 574 -11.18 -5.73 -0.75
CA LEU A 574 -11.69 -7.09 -0.94
C LEU A 574 -12.42 -7.59 0.31
N LEU A 575 -11.77 -7.55 1.48
CA LEU A 575 -12.35 -8.07 2.72
C LEU A 575 -13.63 -7.33 3.12
N THR A 576 -13.63 -6.00 3.04
CA THR A 576 -14.81 -5.20 3.41
C THR A 576 -15.98 -5.43 2.44
N SER A 577 -15.71 -5.48 1.13
CA SER A 577 -16.71 -5.74 0.09
C SER A 577 -17.27 -7.16 0.16
N VAL A 578 -16.41 -8.18 0.26
CA VAL A 578 -16.87 -9.57 0.36
C VAL A 578 -17.62 -9.81 1.66
N GLY A 579 -17.17 -9.23 2.78
CA GLY A 579 -17.87 -9.33 4.05
C GLY A 579 -19.26 -8.70 4.01
N ASN A 580 -19.43 -7.54 3.40
CA ASN A 580 -20.70 -6.80 3.43
C ASN A 580 -21.63 -7.04 2.24
N GLU A 581 -21.10 -7.41 1.06
CA GLU A 581 -21.84 -7.52 -0.20
C GLU A 581 -21.61 -8.86 -0.91
N GLY A 582 -20.70 -9.70 -0.41
CA GLY A 582 -20.50 -11.06 -0.91
C GLY A 582 -19.68 -11.18 -2.21
N HIS A 583 -19.13 -10.08 -2.72
CA HIS A 583 -18.29 -10.09 -3.93
C HIS A 583 -17.15 -9.07 -3.89
N ALA A 584 -16.15 -9.25 -4.76
CA ALA A 584 -15.04 -8.28 -4.90
C ALA A 584 -15.53 -6.89 -5.36
N PRO A 585 -14.89 -5.79 -4.93
CA PRO A 585 -15.31 -4.44 -5.31
C PRO A 585 -14.79 -4.01 -6.69
N TYR A 586 -13.95 -4.84 -7.32
CA TYR A 586 -13.29 -4.61 -8.60
C TYR A 586 -13.39 -5.85 -9.49
N LYS A 587 -13.50 -5.64 -10.80
CA LYS A 587 -13.43 -6.71 -11.81
C LYS A 587 -11.99 -6.99 -12.26
N THR A 588 -11.18 -5.94 -12.34
CA THR A 588 -9.77 -6.01 -12.76
C THR A 588 -8.87 -5.31 -11.75
N VAL A 589 -7.70 -5.87 -11.47
CA VAL A 589 -6.63 -5.21 -10.69
C VAL A 589 -5.39 -5.09 -11.54
N LEU A 590 -4.99 -3.85 -11.83
CA LEU A 590 -3.74 -3.52 -12.50
C LEU A 590 -2.71 -3.05 -11.48
N THR A 591 -1.58 -3.73 -11.43
CA THR A 591 -0.49 -3.42 -10.50
C THR A 591 0.75 -2.93 -11.25
N HIS A 592 1.39 -1.90 -10.70
CA HIS A 592 2.71 -1.45 -11.14
C HIS A 592 3.81 -1.69 -10.09
N GLY A 593 5.05 -1.79 -10.55
CA GLY A 593 6.25 -1.87 -9.72
C GLY A 593 6.59 -0.55 -9.03
N PHE A 594 7.69 -0.57 -8.28
CA PHE A 594 8.22 0.63 -7.62
C PHE A 594 9.12 1.44 -8.56
N VAL A 595 9.30 2.71 -8.22
CA VAL A 595 10.30 3.54 -8.90
C VAL A 595 11.65 3.36 -8.22
N VAL A 596 12.65 3.00 -9.02
CA VAL A 596 14.04 2.78 -8.60
C VAL A 596 14.99 3.69 -9.37
N ASP A 597 16.20 3.88 -8.84
CA ASP A 597 17.22 4.63 -9.55
C ASP A 597 17.72 3.90 -10.81
N GLY A 598 18.55 4.55 -11.62
CA GLY A 598 19.11 3.96 -12.84
C GLY A 598 19.90 2.67 -12.64
N THR A 599 20.30 2.35 -11.41
CA THR A 599 20.99 1.09 -11.04
C THR A 599 20.05 0.03 -10.45
N GLY A 600 18.76 0.34 -10.32
CA GLY A 600 17.76 -0.56 -9.72
C GLY A 600 17.70 -0.51 -8.20
N ARG A 601 18.32 0.49 -7.55
CA ARG A 601 18.29 0.62 -6.08
C ARG A 601 17.10 1.49 -5.64
N LYS A 602 16.56 1.17 -4.47
CA LYS A 602 15.51 1.97 -3.80
C LYS A 602 16.00 3.41 -3.63
N MET A 603 15.16 4.37 -3.99
CA MET A 603 15.48 5.79 -3.82
C MET A 603 15.36 6.20 -2.35
N SER A 604 16.38 6.89 -1.83
CA SER A 604 16.36 7.45 -0.47
C SER A 604 17.13 8.76 -0.38
N LYS A 605 16.69 9.66 0.52
CA LYS A 605 17.38 10.94 0.74
C LYS A 605 18.81 10.76 1.24
N SER A 606 19.07 9.72 2.04
CA SER A 606 20.41 9.41 2.55
C SER A 606 21.38 8.94 1.47
N LEU A 607 20.88 8.29 0.42
CA LEU A 607 21.67 7.87 -0.74
C LEU A 607 21.85 8.99 -1.79
N GLY A 608 21.13 10.11 -1.63
CA GLY A 608 21.20 11.25 -2.56
C GLY A 608 20.71 10.95 -3.98
N ASN A 609 20.00 9.83 -4.19
CA ASN A 609 19.52 9.36 -5.49
C ASN A 609 18.03 9.68 -5.75
N VAL A 610 17.42 10.55 -4.93
CA VAL A 610 16.02 10.96 -5.09
C VAL A 610 15.93 12.05 -6.15
N ILE A 611 15.00 11.89 -7.09
CA ILE A 611 14.61 12.93 -8.05
C ILE A 611 13.16 13.31 -7.77
N ALA A 612 12.90 14.58 -7.47
CA ALA A 612 11.54 15.05 -7.25
C ALA A 612 10.82 15.26 -8.60
N PRO A 613 9.52 14.92 -8.72
CA PRO A 613 8.75 15.19 -9.93
C PRO A 613 8.79 16.68 -10.34
N GLY A 614 8.68 17.58 -9.36
CA GLY A 614 8.71 19.04 -9.58
C GLY A 614 9.97 19.51 -10.31
N GLU A 615 11.15 18.97 -9.98
CA GLU A 615 12.41 19.33 -10.64
C GLU A 615 12.40 18.99 -12.14
N ILE A 616 11.80 17.86 -12.52
CA ILE A 616 11.67 17.45 -13.92
C ILE A 616 10.64 18.32 -14.63
N ILE A 617 9.49 18.56 -13.99
CA ILE A 617 8.38 19.34 -14.56
C ILE A 617 8.81 20.78 -14.83
N GLU A 618 9.49 21.43 -13.89
CA GLU A 618 9.95 22.82 -14.03
C GLU A 618 10.99 22.98 -15.14
N LYS A 619 11.87 21.98 -15.30
CA LYS A 619 12.98 22.06 -16.25
C LYS A 619 12.63 21.57 -17.65
N TYR A 620 11.82 20.51 -17.74
CA TYR A 620 11.60 19.77 -18.98
C TYR A 620 10.13 19.62 -19.36
N GLY A 621 9.18 19.86 -18.42
CA GLY A 621 7.75 19.65 -18.62
C GLY A 621 7.26 18.31 -18.09
N ALA A 622 5.96 18.26 -17.77
CA ALA A 622 5.28 17.05 -17.30
C ALA A 622 5.19 15.97 -18.38
N GLU A 623 5.14 16.34 -19.66
CA GLU A 623 5.09 15.37 -20.76
C GLU A 623 6.32 14.46 -20.83
N ILE A 624 7.47 14.90 -20.33
CA ILE A 624 8.66 14.03 -20.23
C ILE A 624 8.46 12.93 -19.19
N LEU A 625 7.77 13.23 -18.07
CA LEU A 625 7.36 12.20 -17.11
C LEU A 625 6.30 11.28 -17.71
N ARG A 626 5.37 11.81 -18.51
CA ARG A 626 4.33 10.99 -19.16
C ARG A 626 4.94 10.01 -20.18
N LEU A 627 5.90 10.48 -20.98
CA LEU A 627 6.73 9.63 -21.85
C LEU A 627 7.48 8.55 -21.05
N TRP A 628 8.09 8.93 -19.93
CA TRP A 628 8.81 8.01 -19.04
C TRP A 628 7.90 6.89 -18.51
N VAL A 629 6.67 7.20 -18.11
CA VAL A 629 5.70 6.20 -17.64
C VAL A 629 5.37 5.18 -18.72
N THR A 630 5.45 5.57 -20.00
CA THR A 630 5.25 4.66 -21.14
C THR A 630 6.56 4.08 -21.69
N TYR A 631 7.72 4.33 -21.07
CA TYR A 631 9.02 3.96 -21.65
C TYR A 631 9.38 2.49 -21.43
N GLU A 632 9.14 1.99 -20.22
CA GLU A 632 9.42 0.61 -19.78
C GLU A 632 8.10 -0.08 -19.36
N ASP A 633 8.13 -1.40 -19.23
CA ASP A 633 6.99 -2.15 -18.71
C ASP A 633 6.79 -1.80 -17.23
N TYR A 634 5.65 -1.19 -16.89
CA TYR A 634 5.34 -0.77 -15.52
C TYR A 634 5.11 -1.93 -14.56
N ARG A 635 4.92 -3.16 -15.09
CA ARG A 635 4.67 -4.36 -14.26
C ARG A 635 5.90 -4.74 -13.44
N ASP A 636 7.08 -4.34 -13.90
CA ASP A 636 8.35 -4.42 -13.18
C ASP A 636 8.69 -3.09 -12.49
N ASP A 637 9.76 -3.09 -11.68
CA ASP A 637 10.29 -1.85 -11.12
C ASP A 637 10.83 -0.92 -12.22
N ILE A 638 10.37 0.33 -12.22
CA ILE A 638 10.65 1.31 -13.27
C ILE A 638 11.86 2.15 -12.90
N LYS A 639 12.83 2.22 -13.81
CA LYS A 639 14.07 2.96 -13.59
C LYS A 639 13.95 4.41 -14.02
N ILE A 640 14.58 5.30 -13.26
CA ILE A 640 14.78 6.70 -13.67
C ILE A 640 16.22 7.15 -13.44
N SER A 641 16.75 7.86 -14.42
CA SER A 641 18.08 8.49 -14.35
C SER A 641 18.14 9.70 -15.27
N ARG A 642 19.17 10.54 -15.10
CA ARG A 642 19.40 11.68 -15.99
C ARG A 642 19.60 11.25 -17.45
N ASP A 643 20.23 10.10 -17.68
CA ASP A 643 20.43 9.57 -19.03
C ASP A 643 19.12 9.11 -19.67
N ILE A 644 18.25 8.45 -18.90
CA ILE A 644 16.90 8.09 -19.35
C ILE A 644 16.13 9.37 -19.70
N ILE A 645 16.12 10.37 -18.82
CA ILE A 645 15.46 11.66 -19.07
C ILE A 645 15.98 12.31 -20.36
N ASN A 646 17.29 12.33 -20.59
CA ASN A 646 17.88 12.88 -21.82
C ASN A 646 17.40 12.12 -23.08
N ARG A 647 17.32 10.79 -23.04
CA ARG A 647 16.77 9.98 -24.15
C ARG A 647 15.31 10.29 -24.42
N LEU A 648 14.52 10.49 -23.38
CA LEU A 648 13.10 10.87 -23.50
C LEU A 648 12.94 12.27 -24.10
N ILE A 649 13.81 13.22 -23.76
CA ILE A 649 13.83 14.55 -24.37
C ILE A 649 14.12 14.46 -25.88
N GLU A 650 15.08 13.63 -26.30
CA GLU A 650 15.37 13.42 -27.72
C GLU A 650 14.20 12.75 -28.46
N THR A 651 13.53 11.79 -27.79
CA THR A 651 12.32 11.16 -28.32
C THR A 651 11.20 12.18 -28.50
N TYR A 652 10.95 12.99 -27.47
CA TYR A 652 9.96 14.08 -27.52
C TYR A 652 10.26 15.06 -28.66
N ARG A 653 11.51 15.51 -28.80
CA ARG A 653 11.94 16.41 -29.88
C ARG A 653 11.66 15.81 -31.25
N ARG A 654 11.90 14.51 -31.43
CA ARG A 654 11.63 13.80 -32.68
C ARG A 654 10.14 13.76 -33.01
N ILE A 655 9.30 13.41 -32.04
CA ILE A 655 7.84 13.39 -32.20
C ILE A 655 7.34 14.80 -32.57
N ARG A 656 7.77 15.82 -31.83
CA ARG A 656 7.38 17.21 -32.07
C ARG A 656 7.82 17.70 -33.45
N ASN A 657 9.06 17.42 -33.86
CA ASN A 657 9.54 17.81 -35.18
C ASN A 657 8.81 17.10 -36.32
N THR A 658 8.38 15.86 -36.09
CA THR A 658 7.55 15.10 -37.04
C THR A 658 6.19 15.77 -37.19
N LEU A 659 5.50 16.07 -36.09
CA LEU A 659 4.24 16.84 -36.07
C LEU A 659 4.40 18.18 -36.80
N ARG A 660 5.47 18.92 -36.49
CA ARG A 660 5.78 20.20 -37.14
C ARG A 660 5.93 20.05 -38.64
N PHE A 661 6.66 19.04 -39.10
CA PHE A 661 6.89 18.82 -40.53
C PHE A 661 5.59 18.44 -41.24
N LEU A 662 4.79 17.54 -40.67
CA LEU A 662 3.49 17.16 -41.24
C LEU A 662 2.60 18.41 -41.40
N HIS A 663 2.42 19.18 -40.33
CA HIS A 663 1.62 20.41 -40.35
C HIS A 663 2.15 21.43 -41.37
N ALA A 664 3.47 21.63 -41.44
CA ALA A 664 4.08 22.64 -42.31
C ALA A 664 3.85 22.40 -43.80
N ASN A 665 3.54 21.16 -44.19
CA ASN A 665 3.29 20.78 -45.57
C ASN A 665 1.80 20.87 -45.96
N ILE A 666 0.91 21.23 -45.03
CA ILE A 666 -0.53 21.37 -45.30
C ILE A 666 -1.11 22.72 -44.85
N ASN A 667 -0.47 23.44 -43.92
CA ASN A 667 -1.02 24.63 -43.25
C ASN A 667 -1.48 25.76 -44.19
N ASP A 668 -0.69 26.10 -45.21
CA ASP A 668 -0.91 27.32 -45.99
C ASP A 668 -1.81 27.14 -47.20
N ASP A 669 -1.97 25.90 -47.70
CA ASP A 669 -2.48 25.70 -49.05
C ASP A 669 -3.20 24.40 -49.33
N PHE A 670 -3.53 23.62 -48.31
CA PHE A 670 -4.30 22.39 -48.43
C PHE A 670 -5.64 22.53 -47.70
N ASN A 671 -6.74 22.41 -48.42
CA ASN A 671 -8.08 22.31 -47.85
C ASN A 671 -8.58 20.86 -47.95
N PRO A 672 -8.76 20.14 -46.83
CA PRO A 672 -9.23 18.75 -46.85
C PRO A 672 -10.55 18.53 -47.61
N GLU A 673 -11.44 19.52 -47.63
CA GLU A 673 -12.75 19.39 -48.30
C GLU A 673 -12.65 19.39 -49.83
N THR A 674 -11.64 20.08 -50.39
CA THR A 674 -11.54 20.31 -51.85
C THR A 674 -10.29 19.72 -52.49
N ASP A 675 -9.22 19.55 -51.72
CA ASP A 675 -7.90 19.15 -52.22
C ASP A 675 -7.56 17.67 -51.96
N THR A 676 -8.41 16.93 -51.23
CA THR A 676 -8.20 15.51 -50.97
C THR A 676 -8.25 14.67 -52.25
N VAL A 677 -7.31 13.74 -52.38
CA VAL A 677 -7.21 12.86 -53.55
C VAL A 677 -7.78 11.47 -53.22
N PRO A 678 -8.71 10.93 -54.02
CA PRO A 678 -9.27 9.59 -53.82
C PRO A 678 -8.19 8.50 -53.78
N TYR A 679 -8.43 7.46 -52.98
CA TYR A 679 -7.48 6.37 -52.73
C TYR A 679 -6.93 5.75 -54.01
N GLU A 680 -7.78 5.55 -55.03
CA GLU A 680 -7.43 4.93 -56.30
C GLU A 680 -6.34 5.71 -57.03
N LYS A 681 -6.36 7.04 -56.91
CA LYS A 681 -5.44 7.98 -57.55
C LYS A 681 -4.15 8.22 -56.77
N LEU A 682 -4.01 7.66 -55.57
CA LEU A 682 -2.78 7.73 -54.79
C LEU A 682 -1.67 6.85 -55.40
N SER A 683 -0.42 7.30 -55.31
CA SER A 683 0.71 6.48 -55.76
C SER A 683 0.93 5.28 -54.83
N SER A 684 1.66 4.26 -55.30
CA SER A 684 1.99 3.09 -54.47
C SER A 684 2.72 3.45 -53.17
N LEU A 685 3.54 4.51 -53.19
CA LEU A 685 4.22 5.03 -52.00
C LEU A 685 3.23 5.64 -51.00
N ASP A 686 2.28 6.44 -51.49
CA ASP A 686 1.24 7.07 -50.67
C ASP A 686 0.32 5.98 -50.04
N LYS A 687 -0.09 4.99 -50.84
CA LYS A 687 -0.88 3.82 -50.38
C LYS A 687 -0.11 2.99 -49.35
N TRP A 688 1.19 2.79 -49.57
CA TRP A 688 2.06 2.12 -48.60
C TRP A 688 2.08 2.87 -47.27
N MET A 689 2.26 4.20 -47.28
CA MET A 689 2.27 5.00 -46.06
C MET A 689 0.93 4.93 -45.32
N LEU A 690 -0.20 5.00 -46.01
CA LEU A 690 -1.52 4.79 -45.39
C LEU A 690 -1.67 3.39 -44.76
N SER A 691 -1.11 2.35 -45.40
CA SER A 691 -1.08 1.01 -44.83
C SER A 691 -0.23 0.94 -43.56
N ARG A 692 0.92 1.63 -43.54
CA ARG A 692 1.78 1.73 -42.34
C ARG A 692 1.06 2.48 -41.21
N LEU A 693 0.34 3.55 -41.53
CA LEU A 693 -0.48 4.29 -40.58
C LEU A 693 -1.57 3.42 -39.96
N HIS A 694 -2.30 2.64 -40.75
CA HIS A 694 -3.33 1.74 -40.23
C HIS A 694 -2.76 0.68 -39.28
N ARG A 695 -1.59 0.11 -39.62
CA ARG A 695 -0.89 -0.82 -38.72
C ARG A 695 -0.44 -0.16 -37.41
N LEU A 696 -0.05 1.11 -37.45
CA LEU A 696 0.25 1.88 -36.25
C LEU A 696 -1.01 2.07 -35.39
N ILE A 697 -2.12 2.49 -36.01
CA ILE A 697 -3.41 2.67 -35.34
C ILE A 697 -3.81 1.38 -34.63
N GLU A 698 -3.85 0.26 -35.36
CA GLU A 698 -4.19 -1.06 -34.80
C GLU A 698 -3.29 -1.42 -33.60
N ARG A 699 -1.97 -1.31 -33.78
CA ARG A 699 -1.01 -1.66 -32.73
C ARG A 699 -1.14 -0.79 -31.48
N VAL A 700 -1.31 0.52 -31.65
CA VAL A 700 -1.42 1.46 -30.53
C VAL A 700 -2.79 1.33 -29.85
N SER A 701 -3.87 1.16 -30.60
CA SER A 701 -5.21 0.90 -30.04
C SER A 701 -5.24 -0.39 -29.23
N ASN A 702 -4.65 -1.48 -29.73
CA ASN A 702 -4.52 -2.73 -28.96
C ASN A 702 -3.66 -2.53 -27.70
N ALA A 703 -2.55 -1.79 -27.81
CA ALA A 703 -1.72 -1.50 -26.65
C ALA A 703 -2.42 -0.65 -25.58
N TYR A 704 -3.35 0.25 -25.93
CA TYR A 704 -4.21 0.92 -24.95
C TYR A 704 -5.22 -0.03 -24.30
N ASN A 705 -5.82 -0.92 -25.08
CA ASN A 705 -6.80 -1.90 -24.58
C ASN A 705 -6.18 -2.94 -23.65
N ASP A 706 -4.99 -3.43 -24.01
CA ASP A 706 -4.25 -4.46 -23.27
C ASP A 706 -3.35 -3.85 -22.18
N TYR A 707 -3.47 -2.53 -21.94
CA TYR A 707 -2.65 -1.78 -20.98
C TYR A 707 -1.14 -2.02 -21.16
N SER A 708 -0.67 -2.10 -22.40
CA SER A 708 0.74 -2.37 -22.76
C SER A 708 1.43 -1.08 -23.20
N PHE A 709 1.54 -0.11 -22.30
CA PHE A 709 1.95 1.26 -22.63
C PHE A 709 3.36 1.40 -23.22
N HIS A 710 4.30 0.51 -22.88
CA HIS A 710 5.63 0.47 -23.49
C HIS A 710 5.58 0.22 -25.00
N ALA A 711 4.61 -0.56 -25.47
CA ALA A 711 4.41 -0.81 -26.90
C ALA A 711 3.98 0.46 -27.63
N ILE A 712 3.26 1.37 -26.97
CA ILE A 712 2.84 2.66 -27.52
C ILE A 712 4.07 3.53 -27.78
N TYR A 713 4.92 3.72 -26.77
CA TYR A 713 6.16 4.48 -26.89
C TYR A 713 7.02 4.01 -28.06
N HIS A 714 7.31 2.70 -28.12
CA HIS A 714 8.17 2.15 -29.16
C HIS A 714 7.53 2.25 -30.56
N SER A 715 6.22 2.04 -30.68
CA SER A 715 5.52 2.09 -31.97
C SER A 715 5.51 3.51 -32.52
N LEU A 716 5.20 4.51 -31.70
CA LEU A 716 5.18 5.92 -32.10
C LEU A 716 6.58 6.43 -32.44
N HIS A 717 7.58 6.10 -31.62
CA HIS A 717 8.97 6.49 -31.88
C HIS A 717 9.48 5.87 -33.20
N ASN A 718 9.24 4.57 -33.42
CA ASN A 718 9.66 3.89 -34.64
C ASN A 718 8.97 4.45 -35.88
N PHE A 719 7.67 4.74 -35.81
CA PHE A 719 6.93 5.32 -36.91
C PHE A 719 7.47 6.71 -37.32
N CYS A 720 7.77 7.57 -36.34
CA CYS A 720 8.43 8.86 -36.59
C CYS A 720 9.80 8.68 -37.23
N ALA A 721 10.64 7.81 -36.65
CA ALA A 721 12.04 7.68 -37.04
C ALA A 721 12.22 7.00 -38.40
N VAL A 722 11.52 5.90 -38.63
CA VAL A 722 11.76 4.99 -39.76
C VAL A 722 10.75 5.23 -40.87
N ASP A 723 9.46 5.05 -40.60
CA ASP A 723 8.43 5.11 -41.63
C ASP A 723 8.28 6.53 -42.22
N LEU A 724 8.23 7.54 -41.35
CA LEU A 724 8.08 8.94 -41.75
C LEU A 724 9.41 9.61 -42.11
N SER A 725 10.28 9.85 -41.12
CA SER A 725 11.44 10.73 -41.28
C SER A 725 12.47 10.17 -42.26
N ALA A 726 12.86 8.90 -42.12
CA ALA A 726 13.92 8.30 -42.93
C ALA A 726 13.47 7.85 -44.32
N LEU A 727 12.16 7.70 -44.55
CA LEU A 727 11.64 7.11 -45.79
C LEU A 727 10.58 7.98 -46.46
N TYR A 728 9.34 8.03 -45.93
CA TYR A 728 8.25 8.68 -46.64
C TYR A 728 8.48 10.18 -46.85
N LEU A 729 8.71 10.92 -45.76
CA LEU A 729 8.87 12.38 -45.79
C LEU A 729 10.13 12.80 -46.54
N ASP A 730 11.17 11.96 -46.57
CA ASP A 730 12.38 12.28 -47.33
C ASP A 730 12.13 12.14 -48.84
N ILE A 731 11.49 11.05 -49.26
CA ILE A 731 11.15 10.81 -50.68
C ILE A 731 10.15 11.86 -51.19
N VAL A 732 9.10 12.17 -50.41
CA VAL A 732 8.04 13.08 -50.88
C VAL A 732 8.43 14.56 -50.86
N LYS A 733 9.57 14.97 -50.28
CA LYS A 733 10.06 16.36 -50.32
C LYS A 733 10.17 16.89 -51.74
N ASP A 734 10.77 16.11 -52.64
CA ASP A 734 10.92 16.48 -54.04
C ASP A 734 9.55 16.79 -54.66
N ARG A 735 8.59 15.89 -54.45
CA ARG A 735 7.22 16.05 -54.92
C ARG A 735 6.50 17.24 -54.29
N ILE A 736 6.60 17.45 -52.98
CA ILE A 736 5.84 18.48 -52.28
C ILE A 736 6.41 19.87 -52.57
N TYR A 737 7.73 20.00 -52.71
CA TYR A 737 8.40 21.28 -52.89
C TYR A 737 8.46 21.71 -54.36
N VAL A 738 8.62 20.77 -55.30
CA VAL A 738 8.94 21.08 -56.71
C VAL A 738 7.70 21.02 -57.62
N GLU A 739 6.75 20.11 -57.39
CA GLU A 739 5.57 19.99 -58.25
C GLU A 739 4.73 21.28 -58.23
N ASN A 740 3.94 21.50 -59.29
CA ASN A 740 2.99 22.62 -59.29
C ASN A 740 2.06 22.54 -58.07
N ARG A 741 1.73 23.70 -57.48
CA ARG A 741 0.92 23.83 -56.27
C ARG A 741 -0.36 22.97 -56.29
N ASN A 742 -1.03 22.92 -57.43
CA ASN A 742 -2.30 22.20 -57.62
C ASN A 742 -2.14 20.84 -58.32
N ALA A 743 -0.90 20.35 -58.49
CA ALA A 743 -0.66 19.06 -59.13
C ALA A 743 -1.24 17.90 -58.30
N VAL A 744 -1.91 16.96 -58.98
CA VAL A 744 -2.53 15.79 -58.34
C VAL A 744 -1.53 15.00 -57.50
N LYS A 745 -0.28 14.85 -57.97
CA LYS A 745 0.78 14.17 -57.22
C LYS A 745 1.07 14.85 -55.88
N ARG A 746 1.20 16.19 -55.87
CA ARG A 746 1.42 16.97 -54.64
C ARG A 746 0.23 16.83 -53.69
N ARG A 747 -0.99 17.00 -54.20
CA ARG A 747 -2.23 16.85 -53.42
C ARG A 747 -2.40 15.45 -52.84
N ALA A 748 -1.97 14.40 -53.55
CA ALA A 748 -1.97 13.04 -53.04
C ALA A 748 -1.08 12.88 -51.81
N SER A 749 0.14 13.42 -51.84
CA SER A 749 1.03 13.33 -50.68
C SER A 749 0.57 14.24 -49.52
N GLN A 750 -0.02 15.40 -49.80
CA GLN A 750 -0.66 16.24 -48.77
C GLN A 750 -1.87 15.55 -48.12
N THR A 751 -2.68 14.82 -48.90
CA THR A 751 -3.79 14.00 -48.40
C THR A 751 -3.28 12.99 -47.37
N VAL A 752 -2.25 12.22 -47.72
CA VAL A 752 -1.66 11.24 -46.78
C VAL A 752 -1.01 11.91 -45.58
N ILE A 753 -0.34 13.06 -45.75
CA ILE A 753 0.23 13.83 -44.63
C ILE A 753 -0.86 14.31 -43.68
N PHE A 754 -1.98 14.80 -44.20
CA PHE A 754 -3.13 15.24 -43.40
C PHE A 754 -3.72 14.09 -42.60
N GLU A 755 -4.05 12.96 -43.26
CA GLU A 755 -4.58 11.76 -42.59
C GLU A 755 -3.61 11.24 -41.51
N THR A 756 -2.30 11.25 -41.82
CA THR A 756 -1.25 10.88 -40.88
C THR A 756 -1.23 11.83 -39.69
N LEU A 757 -1.28 13.14 -39.90
CA LEU A 757 -1.23 14.13 -38.82
C LEU A 757 -2.43 13.98 -37.88
N ILE A 758 -3.65 13.93 -38.41
CA ILE A 758 -4.87 13.82 -37.61
C ILE A 758 -4.85 12.53 -36.78
N SER A 759 -4.57 11.40 -37.42
CA SER A 759 -4.52 10.11 -36.75
C SER A 759 -3.41 10.06 -35.69
N PHE A 760 -2.23 10.57 -36.02
CA PHE A 760 -1.08 10.54 -35.11
C PHE A 760 -1.29 11.43 -33.89
N VAL A 761 -1.90 12.62 -34.05
CA VAL A 761 -2.26 13.51 -32.92
C VAL A 761 -3.26 12.82 -31.98
N LYS A 762 -4.28 12.15 -32.52
CA LYS A 762 -5.27 11.40 -31.72
C LYS A 762 -4.64 10.23 -30.96
N LEU A 763 -3.75 9.47 -31.60
CA LEU A 763 -3.00 8.38 -30.94
C LEU A 763 -2.06 8.88 -29.84
N LEU A 764 -1.53 10.10 -29.96
CA LEU A 764 -0.63 10.70 -28.97
C LEU A 764 -1.37 11.26 -27.76
N ALA A 765 -2.61 11.75 -27.93
CA ALA A 765 -3.31 12.58 -26.96
C ALA A 765 -3.41 11.99 -25.53
N PRO A 766 -3.64 10.68 -25.32
CA PRO A 766 -3.63 10.13 -23.96
C PRO A 766 -2.27 10.22 -23.25
N VAL A 767 -1.15 10.18 -23.99
CA VAL A 767 0.21 10.21 -23.42
C VAL A 767 0.80 11.62 -23.45
N LEU A 768 0.82 12.27 -24.62
CA LEU A 768 1.33 13.63 -24.85
C LEU A 768 0.17 14.60 -25.02
N SER A 769 -0.61 14.74 -23.94
CA SER A 769 -1.86 15.51 -23.95
C SER A 769 -1.68 16.97 -24.29
N SER A 770 -0.66 17.64 -23.75
CA SER A 770 -0.44 19.07 -23.97
C SER A 770 0.09 19.35 -25.37
N THR A 771 1.01 18.52 -25.89
CA THR A 771 1.53 18.65 -27.25
C THR A 771 0.46 18.29 -28.28
N ALA A 772 -0.39 17.30 -28.02
CA ALA A 772 -1.51 16.98 -28.89
C ALA A 772 -2.53 18.12 -28.94
N GLU A 773 -2.92 18.68 -27.79
CA GLU A 773 -3.81 19.85 -27.71
C GLU A 773 -3.20 21.10 -28.37
N GLU A 774 -1.91 21.35 -28.15
CA GLU A 774 -1.21 22.44 -28.81
C GLU A 774 -1.29 22.28 -30.34
N MET A 775 -0.96 21.11 -30.88
CA MET A 775 -1.07 20.86 -32.33
C MET A 775 -2.52 20.98 -32.82
N TRP A 776 -3.49 20.47 -32.06
CA TRP A 776 -4.92 20.59 -32.37
C TRP A 776 -5.36 22.05 -32.51
N SER A 777 -4.83 22.94 -31.67
CA SER A 777 -5.13 24.38 -31.75
C SER A 777 -4.68 25.05 -33.06
N TYR A 778 -3.67 24.50 -33.73
CA TYR A 778 -3.22 24.96 -35.05
C TYR A 778 -4.04 24.36 -36.20
N LEU A 779 -4.82 23.30 -35.93
CA LEU A 779 -5.64 22.60 -36.90
C LEU A 779 -7.08 23.13 -36.98
N LYS A 780 -7.46 24.21 -36.27
CA LYS A 780 -8.84 24.73 -36.19
C LYS A 780 -9.52 25.00 -37.55
N GLY A 781 -8.75 25.21 -38.63
CA GLY A 781 -9.31 25.33 -39.99
C GLY A 781 -9.63 23.98 -40.68
N HIS A 782 -9.30 22.87 -40.04
CA HIS A 782 -9.39 21.50 -40.55
C HIS A 782 -10.15 20.54 -39.61
N VAL A 783 -10.45 20.96 -38.38
CA VAL A 783 -11.16 20.17 -37.37
C VAL A 783 -12.29 20.99 -36.79
N GLN A 784 -13.38 20.34 -36.37
CA GLN A 784 -14.56 21.03 -35.84
C GLN A 784 -14.51 21.15 -34.33
N GLU A 785 -13.90 20.19 -33.66
CA GLU A 785 -13.86 20.10 -32.21
C GLU A 785 -12.82 21.06 -31.63
N GLU A 786 -13.19 21.75 -30.55
CA GLU A 786 -12.34 22.75 -29.90
C GLU A 786 -11.13 22.14 -29.17
N SER A 787 -11.18 20.84 -28.86
CA SER A 787 -10.11 20.09 -28.21
C SER A 787 -9.94 18.70 -28.82
N VAL A 788 -8.71 18.18 -28.78
CA VAL A 788 -8.38 16.82 -29.26
C VAL A 788 -9.11 15.72 -28.50
N PHE A 789 -9.55 15.99 -27.27
CA PHE A 789 -10.25 15.01 -26.44
C PHE A 789 -11.73 14.90 -26.73
N LEU A 790 -12.33 15.88 -27.41
CA LEU A 790 -13.77 15.92 -27.64
C LEU A 790 -14.15 15.01 -28.79
#